data_AF-A0AAV1DBK3-F1
#
_entry.id   AF-A0AAV1DBK3-F1
#
_cell.length_a   1.000
_cell.length_b   1.000
_cell.length_c   1.000
_cell.angle_alpha   90.00
_cell.angle_beta   90.00
_cell.angle_gamma   90.00
#
_symmetry.space_group_name_H-M   'P 1'
#
loop_
_entity.id
_entity.type
_entity.pdbx_description
1 polymer ?
#
loop_
_entity_poly.entity_id
_entity_poly.type
_entity_poly.pdbx_seq_one_letter_code
_entity_poly.pdbx_strand_id
1 'polypeptide(L)'
;MSFSLCHQIATINIPRNKDFSENYTFYPPSRRVLYFQLASNPSAFMARHLFFLLLFFLIFCISVDFSGADVSSVNIDCGSSSKTYTDENSIVWSGDTDYISNGESKVVQTGNSISHVMDSLRVFTTRRKNCYTIPTTQGVKILARASFYYGNYDQKSSPPSFDLQFDGNNWVTVQTSTDSEVYYEAIYAVNADSTSICVAQTTPGQFPFISALEIRALDPSMYSSMEDGHALFLTRRIAFGANDTIRYSDDSYDRIWKPSPALNGLLAVTNESPTINTADGDYPPEAALAHAVTTPNVSFMIQLPTNFPPTEVPVYMNLYFSEVTELDPTTDTRSFTLYKGQASYSDPISPSFGEFNEIVVSNDTASSNTTFYLRADSGSTLPPLINAMEVFLVSDPLTDGTNSDDVTALALLQTNFDVLQEWGGDPCLPAPYSWEWVNCSSDPTPRITALYLSSFGLSGMLPDLSSMESLQTIDLHNNSLNGPIPDTLGSLRNLKQLNLANNKFSGPIPASLSNNKNLNLVVTGNPDLCTSGTSCKVTPLTPSGSSGNGSSGSKKKSSKLPIILGITIPVFVLIWAVVGFFAILHYKRKSAAVTSVNNTPGQNGGANGANNGGGIDVAAIGKVGLAAFKAYARNDDNNSSDNATSSTNNQSA
;
A
#
# COMPACT_ATOMS: atom_id res chain seq x y z
N MET A 1 -49.45 11.82 42.29
CA MET A 1 -49.57 10.39 41.95
C MET A 1 -48.19 9.91 41.54
N SER A 2 -47.47 8.98 42.17
CA SER A 2 -47.48 8.41 43.52
C SER A 2 -46.09 7.76 43.71
N PHE A 3 -45.40 8.18 44.77
CA PHE A 3 -44.47 7.45 45.67
C PHE A 3 -43.30 6.62 45.09
N SER A 4 -42.01 6.79 45.44
CA SER A 4 -41.28 7.09 46.69
C SER A 4 -40.83 5.85 47.52
N LEU A 5 -39.52 5.85 47.79
CA LEU A 5 -38.78 5.42 48.98
C LEU A 5 -38.31 3.96 49.21
N CYS A 6 -37.00 3.94 49.50
CA CYS A 6 -36.19 2.96 50.22
C CYS A 6 -36.44 3.00 51.75
N HIS A 7 -36.40 1.86 52.46
CA HIS A 7 -35.90 1.76 53.86
C HIS A 7 -35.75 0.32 54.41
N GLN A 8 -34.58 0.07 55.05
CA GLN A 8 -34.30 -0.66 56.32
C GLN A 8 -34.63 -2.17 56.49
N ILE A 9 -34.08 -2.97 57.42
CA ILE A 9 -32.85 -3.14 58.27
C ILE A 9 -33.09 -4.47 59.04
N ALA A 10 -32.03 -5.27 59.32
CA ALA A 10 -31.85 -6.30 60.39
C ALA A 10 -32.82 -7.52 60.45
N THR A 11 -32.53 -8.74 60.92
CA THR A 11 -31.42 -9.43 61.64
C THR A 11 -31.72 -10.96 61.50
N ILE A 12 -30.79 -11.91 61.68
CA ILE A 12 -30.74 -12.83 62.85
C ILE A 12 -29.53 -13.81 62.76
N ASN A 13 -28.76 -13.81 63.86
CA ASN A 13 -27.98 -14.83 64.59
C ASN A 13 -26.74 -15.62 64.08
N ILE A 14 -25.72 -15.49 64.95
CA ILE A 14 -24.44 -16.21 65.20
C ILE A 14 -24.71 -17.37 66.22
N PRO A 15 -24.04 -18.56 66.24
CA PRO A 15 -22.76 -18.72 66.98
C PRO A 15 -21.69 -19.74 66.52
N ARG A 16 -20.43 -19.23 66.54
CA ARG A 16 -19.18 -19.70 67.20
C ARG A 16 -18.54 -21.10 66.96
N ASN A 17 -17.26 -21.01 66.55
CA ASN A 17 -16.02 -21.68 67.01
C ASN A 17 -15.93 -23.21 67.20
N LYS A 18 -14.89 -23.83 66.61
CA LYS A 18 -13.64 -24.21 67.31
C LYS A 18 -12.56 -24.80 66.39
N ASP A 19 -11.32 -24.52 66.78
CA ASP A 19 -9.98 -24.81 66.22
C ASP A 19 -9.45 -26.27 66.34
N PHE A 20 -8.22 -26.48 65.82
CA PHE A 20 -7.20 -27.55 66.05
C PHE A 20 -7.43 -28.90 65.32
N SER A 21 -6.45 -29.63 64.75
CA SER A 21 -4.99 -29.51 64.58
C SER A 21 -4.40 -30.73 63.84
N GLU A 22 -3.31 -30.49 63.10
CA GLU A 22 -2.03 -31.26 63.01
C GLU A 22 -1.90 -32.79 62.75
N ASN A 23 -0.98 -33.06 61.79
CA ASN A 23 0.19 -33.97 61.83
C ASN A 23 0.16 -35.43 61.27
N TYR A 24 0.83 -35.56 60.11
CA TYR A 24 2.04 -36.35 59.78
C TYR A 24 2.19 -37.87 60.06
N THR A 25 2.39 -38.59 58.94
CA THR A 25 3.34 -39.71 58.63
C THR A 25 3.36 -41.02 59.43
N PHE A 26 3.34 -42.16 58.72
CA PHE A 26 4.20 -43.33 59.00
C PHE A 26 4.34 -44.27 57.77
N TYR A 27 5.55 -44.78 57.56
CA TYR A 27 5.99 -45.75 56.53
C TYR A 27 6.40 -47.09 57.25
N PRO A 28 6.86 -48.15 56.53
CA PRO A 28 6.32 -49.53 56.39
C PRO A 28 6.91 -50.52 57.46
N PRO A 29 6.90 -51.90 57.39
CA PRO A 29 7.42 -52.76 56.30
C PRO A 29 6.80 -54.18 56.15
N SER A 30 7.36 -54.93 55.18
CA SER A 30 7.65 -56.38 55.19
C SER A 30 6.82 -57.37 54.34
N ARG A 31 7.40 -57.62 53.16
CA ARG A 31 7.64 -58.90 52.45
C ARG A 31 6.91 -60.18 52.94
N ARG A 32 6.27 -60.89 52.00
CA ARG A 32 6.79 -62.16 51.44
C ARG A 32 6.08 -62.61 50.15
N VAL A 33 6.96 -62.92 49.19
CA VAL A 33 6.87 -63.61 47.90
C VAL A 33 5.81 -64.72 47.75
N LEU A 34 5.10 -64.72 46.61
CA LEU A 34 4.78 -65.92 45.83
C LEU A 34 4.55 -65.56 44.35
N TYR A 35 5.21 -66.31 43.48
CA TYR A 35 5.20 -66.19 42.02
C TYR A 35 3.82 -66.49 41.42
N PHE A 36 3.36 -65.66 40.48
CA PHE A 36 2.65 -66.09 39.28
C PHE A 36 2.81 -65.04 38.17
N GLN A 37 3.15 -65.53 36.97
CA GLN A 37 3.37 -64.77 35.74
C GLN A 37 2.16 -63.90 35.38
N LEU A 38 2.40 -62.67 34.89
CA LEU A 38 1.66 -62.01 33.80
C LEU A 38 2.48 -60.80 33.29
N ALA A 39 2.82 -60.85 31.99
CA ALA A 39 3.37 -59.84 31.07
C ALA A 39 3.86 -58.46 31.61
N SER A 40 5.17 -58.20 31.48
CA SER A 40 5.78 -56.87 31.49
C SER A 40 5.60 -56.20 30.12
N ASN A 41 4.97 -55.01 30.09
CA ASN A 41 4.72 -54.24 28.87
C ASN A 41 5.77 -53.11 28.73
N PRO A 42 6.65 -53.11 27.70
CA PRO A 42 7.73 -52.13 27.54
C PRO A 42 7.24 -50.72 27.13
N SER A 43 5.94 -50.54 26.91
CA SER A 43 5.33 -49.36 26.30
C SER A 43 5.09 -48.18 27.26
N ALA A 44 5.10 -48.42 28.58
CA ALA A 44 4.78 -47.38 29.56
C ALA A 44 5.93 -46.41 29.87
N PHE A 45 7.19 -46.81 29.61
CA PHE A 45 8.38 -45.97 29.87
C PHE A 45 8.64 -44.98 28.71
N MET A 46 8.37 -45.36 27.46
CA MET A 46 8.42 -44.46 26.30
C MET A 46 7.27 -43.44 26.30
N ALA A 47 6.07 -43.82 26.73
CA ALA A 47 4.89 -42.96 26.71
C ALA A 47 5.02 -41.72 27.62
N ARG A 48 5.77 -41.85 28.72
CA ARG A 48 5.94 -40.75 29.69
C ARG A 48 6.90 -39.67 29.20
N HIS A 49 7.92 -40.02 28.40
CA HIS A 49 8.84 -39.04 27.80
C HIS A 49 8.29 -38.43 26.50
N LEU A 50 7.48 -39.17 25.72
CA LEU A 50 6.80 -38.62 24.55
C LEU A 50 5.75 -37.56 24.93
N PHE A 51 5.07 -37.74 26.07
CA PHE A 51 4.06 -36.80 26.56
C PHE A 51 4.67 -35.45 26.98
N PHE A 52 5.85 -35.44 27.61
CA PHE A 52 6.54 -34.19 27.96
C PHE A 52 7.14 -33.47 26.74
N LEU A 53 7.59 -34.21 25.72
CA LEU A 53 8.03 -33.63 24.44
C LEU A 53 6.88 -33.01 23.65
N LEU A 54 5.70 -33.65 23.63
CA LEU A 54 4.50 -33.11 23.00
C LEU A 54 3.91 -31.91 23.75
N LEU A 55 4.00 -31.88 25.08
CA LEU A 55 3.57 -30.72 25.87
C LEU A 55 4.48 -29.51 25.65
N PHE A 56 5.79 -29.74 25.50
CA PHE A 56 6.75 -28.68 25.19
C PHE A 56 6.57 -28.14 23.76
N PHE A 57 6.24 -29.01 22.79
CA PHE A 57 5.90 -28.62 21.42
C PHE A 57 4.56 -27.86 21.34
N LEU A 58 3.54 -28.27 22.09
CA LEU A 58 2.24 -27.59 22.11
C LEU A 58 2.30 -26.22 22.80
N ILE A 59 3.13 -26.05 23.83
CA ILE A 59 3.30 -24.75 24.50
C ILE A 59 4.16 -23.81 23.64
N PHE A 60 5.14 -24.33 22.89
CA PHE A 60 5.91 -23.57 21.90
C PHE A 60 5.08 -23.21 20.65
N CYS A 61 4.07 -24.02 20.29
CA CYS A 61 3.15 -23.69 19.19
C CYS A 61 2.01 -22.72 19.57
N ILE A 62 1.83 -22.39 20.85
CA ILE A 62 0.97 -21.26 21.29
C ILE A 62 1.71 -19.91 21.12
N SER A 63 2.96 -19.92 20.64
CA SER A 63 3.73 -18.71 20.30
C SER A 63 3.52 -18.21 18.87
N VAL A 64 2.48 -18.65 18.16
CA VAL A 64 2.08 -18.00 16.91
C VAL A 64 0.76 -17.30 17.17
N ASP A 65 0.88 -16.04 17.57
CA ASP A 65 -0.21 -15.08 17.53
C ASP A 65 -0.80 -15.12 16.11
N PHE A 66 -2.04 -15.57 15.99
CA PHE A 66 -2.81 -15.38 14.76
C PHE A 66 -3.39 -13.96 14.85
N SER A 67 -2.54 -12.97 14.55
CA SER A 67 -2.99 -11.62 14.21
C SER A 67 -3.93 -11.72 13.00
N GLY A 68 -5.06 -11.01 13.06
CA GLY A 68 -5.85 -10.73 11.86
C GLY A 68 -4.93 -10.10 10.82
N ALA A 69 -5.18 -10.38 9.53
CA ALA A 69 -4.36 -9.91 8.42
C ALA A 69 -3.89 -8.46 8.65
N ASP A 70 -2.62 -8.35 9.04
CA ASP A 70 -1.94 -7.10 9.32
C ASP A 70 -1.78 -6.41 7.96
N VAL A 71 -2.20 -5.16 7.83
CA VAL A 71 -1.89 -4.38 6.61
C VAL A 71 -0.37 -4.23 6.62
N SER A 72 0.32 -5.11 5.90
CA SER A 72 1.78 -5.20 5.97
C SER A 72 2.35 -3.90 5.42
N SER A 73 2.86 -3.06 6.30
CA SER A 73 3.78 -2.01 5.87
C SER A 73 4.96 -2.68 5.17
N VAL A 74 5.27 -2.28 3.94
CA VAL A 74 6.29 -2.90 3.10
C VAL A 74 7.39 -1.88 2.80
N ASN A 75 8.64 -2.29 2.91
CA ASN A 75 9.80 -1.50 2.46
C ASN A 75 10.56 -2.33 1.42
N ILE A 76 10.64 -1.79 0.20
CA ILE A 76 11.13 -2.48 -0.98
C ILE A 76 12.43 -1.82 -1.44
N ASP A 77 13.52 -2.60 -1.48
CA ASP A 77 14.81 -2.25 -2.06
C ASP A 77 14.80 -2.63 -3.55
N CYS A 78 14.59 -1.65 -4.42
CA CYS A 78 14.27 -1.87 -5.82
C CYS A 78 15.54 -2.23 -6.62
N GLY A 79 15.52 -3.37 -7.30
CA GLY A 79 16.69 -3.92 -7.99
C GLY A 79 17.53 -4.86 -7.12
N SER A 80 17.25 -4.97 -5.84
CA SER A 80 17.93 -5.92 -4.96
C SER A 80 17.30 -7.31 -5.07
N SER A 81 18.12 -8.35 -5.19
CA SER A 81 17.68 -9.75 -5.10
C SER A 81 17.78 -10.30 -3.67
N SER A 82 18.07 -9.43 -2.70
CA SER A 82 18.31 -9.83 -1.30
C SER A 82 17.01 -10.27 -0.63
N LYS A 83 17.07 -11.38 0.13
CA LYS A 83 15.89 -11.95 0.79
C LYS A 83 15.27 -10.99 1.81
N THR A 84 16.09 -10.37 2.66
CA THR A 84 15.73 -9.26 3.55
C THR A 84 16.99 -8.73 4.28
N TYR A 85 16.99 -7.48 4.71
CA TYR A 85 17.97 -6.93 5.66
C TYR A 85 17.35 -5.82 6.52
N THR A 86 18.04 -5.41 7.58
CA THR A 86 17.61 -4.30 8.45
C THR A 86 18.64 -3.17 8.38
N ASP A 87 18.18 -1.95 8.15
CA ASP A 87 19.03 -0.77 8.03
C ASP A 87 19.37 -0.10 9.38
N GLU A 88 20.12 0.99 9.33
CA GLU A 88 20.49 1.80 10.50
C GLU A 88 19.31 2.42 11.25
N ASN A 89 18.17 2.59 10.57
CA ASN A 89 16.92 3.06 11.16
C ASN A 89 16.07 1.88 11.63
N SER A 90 16.61 0.66 11.76
CA SER A 90 15.85 -0.53 12.15
C SER A 90 14.66 -0.88 11.22
N ILE A 91 14.70 -0.41 9.98
CA ILE A 91 13.69 -0.71 8.96
C ILE A 91 14.07 -2.01 8.25
N VAL A 92 13.12 -2.93 8.13
CA VAL A 92 13.30 -4.19 7.39
C VAL A 92 12.98 -3.96 5.92
N TRP A 93 13.98 -4.16 5.07
CA TRP A 93 13.91 -4.04 3.62
C TRP A 93 13.91 -5.42 2.96
N SER A 94 13.15 -5.57 1.89
CA SER A 94 13.12 -6.77 1.02
C SER A 94 13.36 -6.41 -0.44
N GLY A 95 13.95 -7.32 -1.20
CA GLY A 95 14.04 -7.17 -2.66
C GLY A 95 12.67 -7.10 -3.36
N ASP A 96 12.65 -6.64 -4.60
CA ASP A 96 11.42 -6.28 -5.29
C ASP A 96 10.79 -7.36 -6.19
N THR A 97 11.37 -8.56 -6.24
CA THR A 97 10.96 -9.61 -7.19
C THR A 97 9.53 -10.09 -7.03
N ASP A 98 8.94 -9.92 -5.84
CA ASP A 98 7.56 -10.33 -5.56
C ASP A 98 6.53 -9.28 -5.98
N TYR A 99 6.96 -8.05 -6.26
CA TYR A 99 6.10 -6.89 -6.53
C TYR A 99 6.15 -6.43 -7.98
N ILE A 100 7.20 -6.82 -8.72
CA ILE A 100 7.38 -6.47 -10.12
C ILE A 100 8.19 -7.55 -10.86
N SER A 101 7.76 -7.87 -12.09
CA SER A 101 8.32 -8.98 -12.88
C SER A 101 9.22 -8.53 -14.03
N ASN A 102 9.28 -7.23 -14.32
CA ASN A 102 10.05 -6.68 -15.44
C ASN A 102 11.08 -5.63 -15.00
N GLY A 103 11.83 -5.09 -15.96
CA GLY A 103 12.93 -4.15 -15.70
C GLY A 103 14.25 -4.85 -15.34
N GLU A 104 15.32 -4.06 -15.29
CA GLU A 104 16.68 -4.53 -15.03
C GLU A 104 17.18 -3.98 -13.70
N SER A 105 17.77 -4.85 -12.88
CA SER A 105 18.52 -4.42 -11.69
C SER A 105 19.86 -3.80 -12.09
N LYS A 106 20.22 -2.70 -11.44
CA LYS A 106 21.53 -2.04 -11.55
C LYS A 106 22.07 -1.76 -10.15
N VAL A 107 23.38 -1.95 -10.01
CA VAL A 107 24.12 -1.55 -8.81
C VAL A 107 24.56 -0.10 -8.99
N VAL A 108 24.39 0.69 -7.94
CA VAL A 108 24.75 2.10 -7.89
C VAL A 108 25.90 2.28 -6.90
N GLN A 109 26.87 3.13 -7.25
CA GLN A 109 27.92 3.51 -6.31
C GLN A 109 27.41 4.70 -5.50
N THR A 110 27.10 4.48 -4.22
CA THR A 110 26.73 5.54 -3.28
C THR A 110 27.97 6.07 -2.55
N GLY A 111 27.92 7.33 -2.14
CA GLY A 111 28.85 7.85 -1.15
C GLY A 111 28.40 7.45 0.27
N ASN A 112 29.31 7.52 1.25
CA ASN A 112 29.05 7.13 2.65
C ASN A 112 27.88 7.89 3.34
N SER A 113 27.35 8.96 2.74
CA SER A 113 26.28 9.80 3.28
C SER A 113 24.88 9.47 2.75
N ILE A 114 24.77 8.49 1.85
CA ILE A 114 23.51 8.08 1.23
C ILE A 114 23.13 6.71 1.81
N SER A 115 21.84 6.50 2.06
CA SER A 115 21.35 5.25 2.63
C SER A 115 21.70 4.07 1.72
N HIS A 116 22.06 2.93 2.34
CA HIS A 116 22.41 1.70 1.63
C HIS A 116 21.30 1.16 0.72
N VAL A 117 20.04 1.49 0.99
CA VAL A 117 18.92 1.12 0.12
C VAL A 117 19.00 1.80 -1.27
N MET A 118 19.83 2.82 -1.43
CA MET A 118 20.11 3.46 -2.72
C MET A 118 21.27 2.79 -3.49
N ASP A 119 21.90 1.74 -2.95
CA ASP A 119 22.99 0.99 -3.60
C ASP A 119 22.48 0.16 -4.79
N SER A 120 21.17 0.05 -4.95
CA SER A 120 20.53 -0.61 -6.06
C SER A 120 19.38 0.23 -6.64
N LEU A 121 19.09 0.00 -7.91
CA LEU A 121 17.89 0.52 -8.57
C LEU A 121 17.36 -0.49 -9.58
N ARG A 122 16.06 -0.40 -9.86
CA ARG A 122 15.44 -1.07 -11.01
C ARG A 122 15.16 -0.04 -12.10
N VAL A 123 15.68 -0.27 -13.30
CA VAL A 123 15.45 0.56 -14.49
C VAL A 123 14.53 -0.13 -15.50
N PHE A 124 13.67 0.64 -16.16
CA PHE A 124 12.73 0.15 -17.17
C PHE A 124 13.06 0.71 -18.55
N THR A 125 13.58 -0.15 -19.42
CA THR A 125 14.08 0.23 -20.76
C THR A 125 13.17 -0.15 -21.92
N THR A 126 12.20 -1.04 -21.67
CA THR A 126 11.41 -1.70 -22.73
C THR A 126 9.99 -1.17 -22.87
N ARG A 127 9.38 -0.69 -21.78
CA ARG A 127 7.96 -0.29 -21.73
C ARG A 127 7.79 1.15 -21.32
N ARG A 128 6.70 1.75 -21.80
CA ARG A 128 6.30 3.11 -21.44
C ARG A 128 5.80 3.25 -20.01
N LYS A 129 5.16 2.25 -19.43
CA LYS A 129 4.64 2.27 -18.04
C LYS A 129 4.95 0.96 -17.35
N ASN A 130 5.43 1.04 -16.11
CA ASN A 130 5.86 -0.10 -15.31
C ASN A 130 5.38 0.11 -13.89
N CYS A 131 4.75 -0.90 -13.30
CA CYS A 131 4.01 -0.77 -12.05
C CYS A 131 4.39 -1.85 -11.07
N TYR A 132 4.68 -1.43 -9.84
CA TYR A 132 4.70 -2.30 -8.67
C TYR A 132 3.26 -2.54 -8.24
N THR A 133 2.90 -3.78 -7.92
CA THR A 133 1.59 -4.11 -7.35
C THR A 133 1.77 -4.61 -5.93
N ILE A 134 1.21 -3.89 -4.97
CA ILE A 134 1.45 -4.09 -3.54
C ILE A 134 0.12 -4.46 -2.89
N PRO A 135 -0.01 -5.68 -2.34
CA PRO A 135 -1.20 -6.09 -1.63
C PRO A 135 -1.50 -5.15 -0.45
N THR A 136 -2.77 -4.76 -0.31
CA THR A 136 -3.24 -3.94 0.80
C THR A 136 -4.73 -4.23 1.04
N THR A 137 -5.43 -3.40 1.79
CA THR A 137 -6.88 -3.53 2.01
C THR A 137 -7.58 -2.28 1.52
N GLN A 138 -8.68 -2.48 0.78
CA GLN A 138 -9.51 -1.38 0.31
C GLN A 138 -9.94 -0.47 1.48
N GLY A 139 -9.88 0.84 1.27
CA GLY A 139 -10.24 1.88 2.21
C GLY A 139 -9.18 2.20 3.26
N VAL A 140 -8.08 1.43 3.33
CA VAL A 140 -6.98 1.77 4.24
C VAL A 140 -6.26 3.01 3.74
N LYS A 141 -6.02 3.95 4.66
CA LYS A 141 -5.18 5.12 4.44
C LYS A 141 -3.72 4.71 4.53
N ILE A 142 -2.95 5.02 3.50
CA ILE A 142 -1.53 4.71 3.45
C ILE A 142 -0.68 5.96 3.24
N LEU A 143 0.55 5.91 3.71
CA LEU A 143 1.65 6.76 3.29
C LEU A 143 2.48 5.95 2.30
N ALA A 144 2.60 6.43 1.06
CA ALA A 144 3.48 5.89 0.05
C ALA A 144 4.67 6.84 -0.16
N ARG A 145 5.90 6.31 -0.15
CA ARG A 145 7.11 7.07 -0.45
C ARG A 145 7.95 6.35 -1.49
N ALA A 146 8.23 7.02 -2.60
CA ALA A 146 9.11 6.53 -3.65
C ALA A 146 10.40 7.35 -3.69
N SER A 147 11.55 6.68 -3.65
CA SER A 147 12.88 7.30 -3.63
C SER A 147 13.69 6.94 -4.87
N PHE A 148 14.50 7.89 -5.32
CA PHE A 148 15.25 7.84 -6.55
C PHE A 148 16.66 8.36 -6.35
N TYR A 149 17.65 7.50 -6.63
CA TYR A 149 19.05 7.89 -6.71
C TYR A 149 19.66 7.35 -8.00
N TYR A 150 19.96 8.24 -8.96
CA TYR A 150 20.50 7.85 -10.26
C TYR A 150 21.95 7.36 -10.16
N GLY A 151 22.77 8.04 -9.35
CA GLY A 151 24.18 7.70 -9.07
C GLY A 151 25.03 7.40 -10.31
N ASN A 152 24.64 7.95 -11.47
CA ASN A 152 25.27 7.72 -12.77
C ASN A 152 25.49 6.22 -13.11
N TYR A 153 24.53 5.35 -12.78
CA TYR A 153 24.65 3.90 -12.95
C TYR A 153 24.97 3.45 -14.40
N ASP A 154 24.58 4.26 -15.40
CA ASP A 154 24.80 3.99 -16.83
C ASP A 154 25.96 4.78 -17.45
N GLN A 155 26.72 5.52 -16.63
CA GLN A 155 27.91 6.29 -17.01
C GLN A 155 27.65 7.39 -18.06
N LYS A 156 26.41 7.86 -18.19
CA LYS A 156 26.05 8.92 -19.17
C LYS A 156 26.06 10.33 -18.60
N SER A 157 26.05 10.48 -17.27
CA SER A 157 25.91 11.76 -16.58
C SER A 157 24.69 12.56 -17.08
N SER A 158 23.62 11.85 -17.40
CA SER A 158 22.40 12.40 -18.00
C SER A 158 21.17 11.85 -17.25
N PRO A 159 20.92 12.34 -16.02
CA PRO A 159 19.79 11.88 -15.20
C PRO A 159 18.46 12.02 -15.96
N PRO A 160 17.62 10.97 -16.02
CA PRO A 160 16.35 11.01 -16.74
C PRO A 160 15.26 11.73 -15.95
N SER A 161 14.26 12.25 -16.66
CA SER A 161 12.98 12.70 -16.08
C SER A 161 11.83 11.85 -16.62
N PHE A 162 10.88 11.53 -15.77
CA PHE A 162 9.76 10.63 -16.05
C PHE A 162 8.63 10.88 -15.07
N ASP A 163 7.44 10.33 -15.33
CA ASP A 163 6.29 10.52 -14.45
C ASP A 163 6.18 9.39 -13.42
N LEU A 164 5.82 9.75 -12.19
CA LEU A 164 5.43 8.86 -11.10
C LEU A 164 3.92 8.93 -10.94
N GLN A 165 3.30 7.79 -10.70
CA GLN A 165 1.84 7.59 -10.71
C GLN A 165 1.46 6.60 -9.61
N PHE A 166 0.21 6.68 -9.13
CA PHE A 166 -0.36 5.69 -8.21
C PHE A 166 -1.82 5.41 -8.56
N ASP A 167 -2.23 4.14 -8.59
CA ASP A 167 -3.64 3.74 -8.77
C ASP A 167 -4.37 4.43 -9.94
N GLY A 168 -3.68 4.61 -11.07
CA GLY A 168 -4.22 5.29 -12.25
C GLY A 168 -4.20 6.83 -12.17
N ASN A 169 -3.71 7.41 -11.09
CA ASN A 169 -3.59 8.85 -10.87
C ASN A 169 -2.17 9.34 -11.13
N ASN A 170 -2.05 10.61 -11.53
CA ASN A 170 -0.76 11.29 -11.60
C ASN A 170 -0.29 11.64 -10.18
N TRP A 171 0.98 11.37 -9.89
CA TRP A 171 1.62 11.79 -8.65
C TRP A 171 2.47 13.03 -8.88
N VAL A 172 3.52 12.92 -9.71
CA VAL A 172 4.50 13.98 -9.95
C VAL A 172 5.40 13.62 -11.14
N THR A 173 5.96 14.61 -11.82
CA THR A 173 7.11 14.38 -12.71
C THR A 173 8.40 14.35 -11.89
N VAL A 174 9.05 13.20 -11.86
CA VAL A 174 10.33 12.98 -11.19
C VAL A 174 11.43 13.76 -11.91
N GLN A 175 12.13 14.60 -11.15
CA GLN A 175 13.33 15.31 -11.60
C GLN A 175 14.52 14.72 -10.86
N THR A 176 15.30 13.88 -11.54
CA THR A 176 16.47 13.25 -10.94
C THR A 176 17.71 14.11 -11.09
N SER A 177 18.72 13.83 -10.26
CA SER A 177 20.02 14.50 -10.28
C SER A 177 21.14 13.48 -10.42
N THR A 178 22.39 13.93 -10.58
CA THR A 178 23.51 12.99 -10.75
C THR A 178 23.91 12.32 -9.44
N ASP A 179 23.86 13.05 -8.33
CA ASP A 179 24.50 12.73 -7.05
C ASP A 179 23.63 13.01 -5.82
N SER A 180 22.36 13.40 -6.00
CA SER A 180 21.42 13.64 -4.90
C SER A 180 20.22 12.71 -4.98
N GLU A 181 19.84 12.17 -3.82
CA GLU A 181 18.59 11.45 -3.62
C GLU A 181 17.41 12.43 -3.71
N VAL A 182 16.34 12.00 -4.40
CA VAL A 182 15.04 12.67 -4.37
C VAL A 182 13.99 11.65 -3.98
N TYR A 183 13.04 12.07 -3.15
CA TYR A 183 11.90 11.25 -2.78
C TYR A 183 10.61 12.06 -2.85
N TYR A 184 9.51 11.35 -3.08
CA TYR A 184 8.17 11.92 -3.09
C TYR A 184 7.29 11.10 -2.17
N GLU A 185 6.41 11.77 -1.42
CA GLU A 185 5.50 11.14 -0.47
C GLU A 185 4.06 11.57 -0.76
N ALA A 186 3.16 10.59 -0.73
CA ALA A 186 1.73 10.77 -0.88
C ALA A 186 0.99 10.06 0.24
N ILE A 187 -0.11 10.65 0.68
CA ILE A 187 -1.06 10.03 1.60
C ILE A 187 -2.40 9.92 0.89
N TYR A 188 -2.97 8.72 0.82
CA TYR A 188 -4.26 8.47 0.17
C TYR A 188 -4.94 7.22 0.71
N ALA A 189 -6.26 7.14 0.53
CA ALA A 189 -7.03 5.94 0.79
C ALA A 189 -7.00 5.04 -0.44
N VAL A 190 -6.71 3.75 -0.26
CA VAL A 190 -6.62 2.80 -1.39
C VAL A 190 -8.00 2.38 -1.86
N ASN A 191 -8.25 2.41 -3.17
CA ASN A 191 -9.56 2.09 -3.74
C ASN A 191 -9.81 0.59 -4.01
N ALA A 192 -8.81 -0.27 -3.81
CA ALA A 192 -8.86 -1.72 -4.06
C ALA A 192 -8.03 -2.52 -3.03
N ASP A 193 -8.05 -3.86 -3.10
CA ASP A 193 -7.24 -4.76 -2.25
C ASP A 193 -5.75 -4.83 -2.65
N SER A 194 -5.32 -3.90 -3.49
CA SER A 194 -3.92 -3.65 -3.84
C SER A 194 -3.76 -2.20 -4.23
N THR A 195 -2.60 -1.62 -3.96
CA THR A 195 -2.18 -0.35 -4.54
C THR A 195 -1.08 -0.58 -5.57
N SER A 196 -1.00 0.30 -6.54
CA SER A 196 -0.05 0.24 -7.64
C SER A 196 0.76 1.54 -7.69
N ILE A 197 2.08 1.41 -7.72
CA ILE A 197 2.99 2.55 -7.89
C ILE A 197 3.71 2.37 -9.22
N CYS A 198 3.52 3.31 -10.13
CA CYS A 198 3.97 3.20 -11.50
C CYS A 198 4.94 4.31 -11.87
N VAL A 199 5.92 3.97 -12.71
CA VAL A 199 6.80 4.91 -13.39
C VAL A 199 6.58 4.86 -14.89
N ALA A 200 6.47 6.04 -15.52
CA ALA A 200 6.14 6.16 -16.94
C ALA A 200 7.14 7.03 -17.70
N GLN A 201 7.64 6.50 -18.83
CA GLN A 201 8.56 7.21 -19.71
C GLN A 201 7.82 8.34 -20.45
N THR A 202 8.22 9.57 -20.16
CA THR A 202 7.69 10.78 -20.80
C THR A 202 8.40 11.09 -22.12
N THR A 203 9.72 10.83 -22.18
CA THR A 203 10.58 11.16 -23.32
C THR A 203 11.35 9.92 -23.79
N PRO A 204 11.33 9.57 -25.08
CA PRO A 204 12.08 8.44 -25.61
C PRO A 204 13.56 8.48 -25.23
N GLY A 205 14.08 7.38 -24.68
CA GLY A 205 15.47 7.26 -24.24
C GLY A 205 15.77 7.81 -22.84
N GLN A 206 14.82 8.49 -22.20
CA GLN A 206 14.88 8.78 -20.77
C GLN A 206 14.20 7.65 -20.01
N PHE A 207 14.98 6.71 -19.49
CA PHE A 207 14.43 5.49 -18.89
C PHE A 207 14.04 5.72 -17.44
N PRO A 208 12.77 5.43 -17.06
CA PRO A 208 12.35 5.47 -15.68
C PRO A 208 13.09 4.45 -14.83
N PHE A 209 13.32 4.79 -13.56
CA PHE A 209 13.87 3.88 -12.57
C PHE A 209 13.28 4.17 -11.20
N ILE A 210 13.46 3.27 -10.24
CA ILE A 210 13.13 3.47 -8.83
C ILE A 210 14.18 2.78 -7.97
N SER A 211 14.55 3.40 -6.85
CA SER A 211 15.57 2.88 -5.92
C SER A 211 14.95 2.25 -4.68
N ALA A 212 13.92 2.89 -4.11
CA ALA A 212 13.20 2.33 -2.97
C ALA A 212 11.71 2.70 -2.99
N LEU A 213 10.89 1.84 -2.40
CA LEU A 213 9.47 2.07 -2.20
C LEU A 213 9.04 1.68 -0.79
N GLU A 214 8.42 2.60 -0.07
CA GLU A 214 7.92 2.41 1.29
C GLU A 214 6.40 2.62 1.30
N ILE A 215 5.66 1.64 1.80
CA ILE A 215 4.21 1.72 2.00
C ILE A 215 3.92 1.50 3.48
N ARG A 216 3.30 2.47 4.13
CA ARG A 216 2.93 2.41 5.55
C ARG A 216 1.43 2.54 5.70
N ALA A 217 0.80 1.63 6.43
CA ALA A 217 -0.58 1.79 6.86
C ALA A 217 -0.65 2.88 7.94
N LEU A 218 -1.62 3.79 7.81
CA LEU A 218 -1.87 4.84 8.78
C LEU A 218 -3.09 4.51 9.63
N ASP A 219 -3.13 5.05 10.86
CA ASP A 219 -4.35 4.95 11.65
C ASP A 219 -5.49 5.71 10.95
N PRO A 220 -6.72 5.17 10.91
CA PRO A 220 -7.85 5.82 10.23
C PRO A 220 -8.14 7.24 10.72
N SER A 221 -7.79 7.57 11.96
CA SER A 221 -8.00 8.90 12.55
C SER A 221 -6.99 9.95 12.10
N MET A 222 -5.80 9.54 11.61
CA MET A 222 -4.79 10.47 11.10
C MET A 222 -5.31 11.22 9.88
N TYR A 223 -4.98 12.49 9.75
CA TYR A 223 -5.39 13.38 8.66
C TYR A 223 -6.91 13.36 8.49
N SER A 224 -7.65 13.48 9.59
CA SER A 224 -9.12 13.37 9.63
C SER A 224 -9.85 14.44 8.82
N SER A 225 -9.19 15.57 8.57
CA SER A 225 -9.73 16.69 7.77
C SER A 225 -9.36 16.61 6.28
N MET A 226 -8.73 15.53 5.85
CA MET A 226 -8.46 15.24 4.45
C MET A 226 -9.78 14.96 3.71
N GLU A 227 -9.98 15.55 2.54
CA GLU A 227 -11.18 15.31 1.73
C GLU A 227 -11.18 13.90 1.14
N ASP A 228 -12.33 13.22 1.21
CA ASP A 228 -12.52 11.91 0.61
C ASP A 228 -12.25 11.94 -0.90
N GLY A 229 -11.64 10.87 -1.43
CA GLY A 229 -11.34 10.78 -2.85
C GLY A 229 -10.25 11.73 -3.35
N HIS A 230 -9.43 12.29 -2.45
CA HIS A 230 -8.24 13.08 -2.79
C HIS A 230 -6.98 12.44 -2.19
N ALA A 231 -5.81 12.91 -2.58
CA ALA A 231 -4.51 12.57 -2.01
C ALA A 231 -3.82 13.81 -1.44
N LEU A 232 -2.96 13.63 -0.43
CA LEU A 232 -2.06 14.66 0.08
C LEU A 232 -0.65 14.41 -0.44
N PHE A 233 -0.08 15.36 -1.18
CA PHE A 233 1.30 15.31 -1.65
C PHE A 233 2.20 16.13 -0.73
N LEU A 234 3.16 15.47 -0.07
CA LEU A 234 4.04 16.14 0.87
C LEU A 234 4.90 17.18 0.15
N THR A 235 4.90 18.40 0.67
CA THR A 235 5.85 19.45 0.27
C THR A 235 6.94 19.63 1.32
N ARG A 236 6.56 19.64 2.61
CA ARG A 236 7.47 19.86 3.74
C ARG A 236 6.95 19.16 4.98
N ARG A 237 7.87 18.58 5.74
CA ARG A 237 7.66 18.10 7.11
C ARG A 237 8.84 18.55 7.95
N ILE A 238 8.60 19.39 8.94
CA ILE A 238 9.62 20.15 9.65
C ILE A 238 9.49 19.93 11.15
N ALA A 239 10.61 19.62 11.80
CA ALA A 239 10.77 19.72 13.25
C ALA A 239 11.61 20.97 13.56
N PHE A 240 10.96 22.00 14.12
CA PHE A 240 11.58 23.28 14.41
C PHE A 240 12.46 23.20 15.66
N GLY A 241 13.68 23.73 15.56
CA GLY A 241 14.66 23.69 16.65
C GLY A 241 15.42 22.38 16.77
N ALA A 242 14.96 21.31 16.09
CA ALA A 242 15.70 20.05 15.99
C ALA A 242 16.99 20.22 15.17
N ASN A 243 18.01 19.43 15.51
CA ASN A 243 19.29 19.40 14.80
C ASN A 243 19.42 18.19 13.86
N ASP A 244 18.72 17.11 14.18
CA ASP A 244 18.81 15.83 13.47
C ASP A 244 17.47 15.47 12.82
N THR A 245 17.51 14.62 11.80
CA THR A 245 16.30 14.09 11.17
C THR A 245 15.62 13.12 12.11
N ILE A 246 14.32 13.31 12.34
CA ILE A 246 13.48 12.42 13.15
C ILE A 246 12.69 11.53 12.21
N ARG A 247 12.73 10.23 12.47
CA ARG A 247 12.05 9.18 11.70
C ARG A 247 11.95 7.93 12.58
N TYR A 248 11.74 6.73 12.03
CA TYR A 248 11.74 5.52 12.85
C TYR A 248 13.08 5.35 13.61
N SER A 249 13.09 4.96 14.89
CA SER A 249 11.94 4.50 15.70
C SER A 249 11.17 5.58 16.47
N ASP A 250 11.62 6.83 16.43
CA ASP A 250 10.97 7.94 17.15
C ASP A 250 9.60 8.29 16.57
N ASP A 251 9.42 8.10 15.26
CA ASP A 251 8.12 8.13 14.59
C ASP A 251 7.73 6.70 14.16
N SER A 252 6.68 6.15 14.77
CA SER A 252 6.20 4.79 14.48
C SER A 252 5.68 4.61 13.05
N TYR A 253 5.29 5.69 12.38
CA TYR A 253 4.86 5.69 10.97
C TYR A 253 6.01 6.00 10.02
N ASP A 254 7.24 6.16 10.54
CA ASP A 254 8.46 6.46 9.79
C ASP A 254 8.32 7.66 8.85
N ARG A 255 7.57 8.68 9.28
CA ARG A 255 7.57 9.98 8.60
C ARG A 255 8.94 10.63 8.78
N ILE A 256 9.48 11.19 7.69
CA ILE A 256 10.78 11.88 7.73
C ILE A 256 10.56 13.36 8.10
N TRP A 257 10.87 13.72 9.34
CA TRP A 257 10.85 15.11 9.82
C TRP A 257 12.22 15.75 9.61
N LYS A 258 12.28 16.76 8.74
CA LYS A 258 13.52 17.48 8.47
C LYS A 258 13.80 18.47 9.59
N PRO A 259 15.04 18.49 10.13
CA PRO A 259 15.41 19.46 11.15
C PRO A 259 15.40 20.86 10.57
N SER A 260 14.90 21.82 11.35
CA SER A 260 15.02 23.24 11.04
C SER A 260 15.60 23.96 12.26
N PRO A 261 16.94 24.06 12.35
CA PRO A 261 17.59 24.88 13.37
C PRO A 261 17.07 26.32 13.33
N ALA A 262 17.15 27.02 14.45
CA ALA A 262 16.69 28.41 14.52
C ALA A 262 17.55 29.30 13.60
N LEU A 263 16.92 29.84 12.55
CA LEU A 263 17.53 30.74 11.56
C LEU A 263 16.71 32.03 11.46
N ASN A 264 17.25 33.03 10.75
CA ASN A 264 16.56 34.30 10.45
C ASN A 264 16.09 35.10 11.67
N GLY A 265 16.85 35.06 12.77
CA GLY A 265 16.55 35.81 13.99
C GLY A 265 15.51 35.15 14.91
N LEU A 266 15.09 33.91 14.59
CA LEU A 266 14.37 33.06 15.53
C LEU A 266 15.33 32.50 16.59
N LEU A 267 14.77 32.09 17.72
CA LEU A 267 15.47 31.49 18.85
C LEU A 267 15.00 30.05 19.01
N ALA A 268 15.95 29.11 19.13
CA ALA A 268 15.63 27.73 19.48
C ALA A 268 15.35 27.64 20.98
N VAL A 269 14.31 26.91 21.35
CA VAL A 269 13.95 26.60 22.73
C VAL A 269 13.75 25.08 22.86
N THR A 270 14.14 24.53 24.00
CA THR A 270 14.00 23.09 24.29
C THR A 270 12.84 22.92 25.24
N ASN A 271 12.01 21.91 24.99
CA ASN A 271 10.90 21.57 25.84
C ASN A 271 11.42 20.94 27.15
N GLU A 272 11.04 21.52 28.28
CA GLU A 272 11.40 21.06 29.62
C GLU A 272 10.47 19.95 30.14
N SER A 273 9.40 19.65 29.41
CA SER A 273 8.50 18.56 29.79
C SER A 273 9.22 17.21 29.70
N PRO A 274 9.10 16.34 30.71
CA PRO A 274 9.73 15.01 30.69
C PRO A 274 9.05 14.06 29.69
N THR A 275 7.77 14.28 29.40
CA THR A 275 7.00 13.54 28.40
C THR A 275 6.00 14.48 27.72
N ILE A 276 5.73 14.29 26.43
CA ILE A 276 4.63 14.96 25.73
C ILE A 276 3.62 13.91 25.30
N ASN A 277 2.36 14.05 25.70
CA ASN A 277 1.30 13.15 25.26
C ASN A 277 0.98 13.40 23.79
N THR A 278 1.28 12.42 22.93
CA THR A 278 1.05 12.47 21.48
C THR A 278 0.03 11.44 20.99
N ALA A 279 -0.83 10.96 21.90
CA ALA A 279 -1.80 9.89 21.62
C ALA A 279 -3.08 10.37 20.91
N ASP A 280 -3.18 11.67 20.63
CA ASP A 280 -4.32 12.31 19.96
C ASP A 280 -3.88 12.94 18.62
N GLY A 281 -4.84 13.40 17.81
CA GLY A 281 -4.58 14.09 16.54
C GLY A 281 -3.87 13.20 15.52
N ASP A 282 -2.90 13.75 14.81
CA ASP A 282 -2.12 13.04 13.78
C ASP A 282 -0.82 12.40 14.33
N TYR A 283 -0.82 12.04 15.62
CA TYR A 283 0.25 11.33 16.32
C TYR A 283 1.66 11.88 16.02
N PRO A 284 1.93 13.19 16.13
CA PRO A 284 3.28 13.71 15.92
C PRO A 284 4.26 13.01 16.88
N PRO A 285 5.49 12.66 16.47
CA PRO A 285 6.43 12.03 17.39
C PRO A 285 6.86 13.02 18.47
N GLU A 286 7.01 12.56 19.70
CA GLU A 286 7.48 13.39 20.82
C GLU A 286 8.79 14.10 20.50
N ALA A 287 9.70 13.42 19.79
CA ALA A 287 10.96 14.00 19.33
C ALA A 287 10.77 15.24 18.43
N ALA A 288 9.70 15.33 17.65
CA ALA A 288 9.40 16.53 16.85
C ALA A 288 8.83 17.68 17.70
N LEU A 289 8.32 17.37 18.89
CA LEU A 289 7.78 18.35 19.84
C LEU A 289 8.77 18.74 20.96
N ALA A 290 9.88 18.00 21.08
CA ALA A 290 10.94 18.21 22.07
C ALA A 290 11.66 19.57 21.92
N HIS A 291 11.55 20.20 20.76
CA HIS A 291 12.10 21.53 20.50
C HIS A 291 11.03 22.42 19.86
N ALA A 292 11.26 23.73 19.95
CA ALA A 292 10.50 24.72 19.21
C ALA A 292 11.40 25.87 18.77
N VAL A 293 10.85 26.71 17.88
CA VAL A 293 11.39 28.04 17.61
C VAL A 293 10.43 29.11 18.08
N THR A 294 10.98 30.19 18.62
CA THR A 294 10.26 31.37 19.10
C THR A 294 10.90 32.65 18.56
N THR A 295 10.20 33.77 18.66
CA THR A 295 10.80 35.08 18.37
C THR A 295 11.46 35.71 19.61
N PRO A 296 12.33 36.73 19.45
CA PRO A 296 12.97 37.40 20.59
C PRO A 296 12.01 38.15 21.53
N ASN A 297 10.85 38.57 21.04
CA ASN A 297 9.79 39.19 21.85
C ASN A 297 8.44 39.20 21.10
N VAL A 298 7.38 39.54 21.83
CA VAL A 298 5.97 39.56 21.36
C VAL A 298 5.68 40.44 20.15
N SER A 299 6.55 41.40 19.81
CA SER A 299 6.33 42.28 18.65
C SER A 299 6.69 41.64 17.31
N PHE A 300 7.44 40.54 17.34
CA PHE A 300 7.87 39.81 16.14
C PHE A 300 6.92 38.65 15.82
N MET A 301 6.82 38.32 14.54
CA MET A 301 6.01 37.22 14.02
C MET A 301 6.90 36.07 13.53
N ILE A 302 6.39 34.84 13.58
CA ILE A 302 7.02 33.68 12.94
C ILE A 302 6.35 33.48 11.59
N GLN A 303 7.07 33.73 10.50
CA GLN A 303 6.59 33.41 9.16
C GLN A 303 6.82 31.93 8.86
N LEU A 304 5.76 31.22 8.44
CA LEU A 304 5.83 29.77 8.21
C LEU A 304 6.41 29.47 6.82
N PRO A 305 7.42 28.59 6.71
CA PRO A 305 8.03 28.21 5.44
C PRO A 305 7.18 27.16 4.71
N THR A 306 6.22 27.60 3.89
CA THR A 306 5.26 26.70 3.23
C THR A 306 5.75 26.09 1.91
N ASN A 307 6.48 26.86 1.09
CA ASN A 307 6.98 26.43 -0.23
C ASN A 307 5.88 26.04 -1.24
N PHE A 308 4.76 26.76 -1.22
CA PHE A 308 3.70 26.61 -2.21
C PHE A 308 4.12 27.06 -3.62
N PRO A 309 3.53 26.47 -4.68
CA PRO A 309 3.80 26.87 -6.05
C PRO A 309 3.26 28.28 -6.35
N PRO A 310 3.72 28.94 -7.43
CA PRO A 310 3.24 30.27 -7.81
C PRO A 310 1.74 30.33 -8.18
N THR A 311 1.19 29.21 -8.61
CA THR A 311 -0.24 29.06 -8.90
C THR A 311 -1.01 28.77 -7.62
N GLU A 312 -2.20 29.34 -7.51
CA GLU A 312 -3.10 29.03 -6.41
C GLU A 312 -3.60 27.58 -6.52
N VAL A 313 -3.40 26.82 -5.46
CA VAL A 313 -3.71 25.39 -5.37
C VAL A 313 -4.35 25.05 -4.02
N PRO A 314 -5.17 24.00 -3.93
CA PRO A 314 -5.64 23.45 -2.66
C PRO A 314 -4.48 22.99 -1.76
N VAL A 315 -4.54 23.32 -0.47
CA VAL A 315 -3.49 23.01 0.50
C VAL A 315 -4.04 22.38 1.77
N TYR A 316 -3.21 21.55 2.39
CA TYR A 316 -3.44 20.97 3.71
C TYR A 316 -2.21 21.19 4.58
N MET A 317 -2.36 21.67 5.81
CA MET A 317 -1.25 21.82 6.74
C MET A 317 -1.63 21.38 8.15
N ASN A 318 -0.70 20.76 8.86
CA ASN A 318 -0.79 20.57 10.30
C ASN A 318 0.30 21.38 10.99
N LEU A 319 -0.09 22.13 12.02
CA LEU A 319 0.81 22.91 12.86
C LEU A 319 0.72 22.40 14.29
N TYR A 320 1.87 22.09 14.87
CA TYR A 320 1.96 21.50 16.21
C TYR A 320 2.62 22.45 17.19
N PHE A 321 1.95 22.66 18.32
CA PHE A 321 2.38 23.57 19.37
C PHE A 321 2.35 22.86 20.72
N SER A 322 3.49 22.79 21.40
CA SER A 322 3.60 22.34 22.78
C SER A 322 4.36 23.40 23.55
N GLU A 323 3.85 23.78 24.72
CA GLU A 323 4.55 24.75 25.56
C GLU A 323 5.86 24.15 26.05
N VAL A 324 6.92 24.93 26.00
CA VAL A 324 8.29 24.45 26.28
C VAL A 324 8.68 24.56 27.75
N THR A 325 7.95 25.33 28.55
CA THR A 325 8.20 25.54 29.99
C THR A 325 6.89 25.64 30.75
N GLU A 326 6.83 25.15 31.98
CA GLU A 326 5.65 25.35 32.83
C GLU A 326 5.53 26.85 33.19
N LEU A 327 4.45 27.50 32.71
CA LEU A 327 4.26 28.94 32.88
C LEU A 327 3.78 29.29 34.28
N ASP A 328 4.28 30.38 34.87
CA ASP A 328 3.68 30.95 36.09
C ASP A 328 2.34 31.61 35.72
N PRO A 329 1.20 31.07 36.17
CA PRO A 329 -0.12 31.54 35.75
C PRO A 329 -0.43 32.97 36.22
N THR A 330 0.41 33.56 37.09
CA THR A 330 0.24 34.92 37.60
C THR A 330 1.04 35.97 36.82
N THR A 331 2.09 35.57 36.11
CA THR A 331 3.03 36.48 35.44
C THR A 331 3.23 36.19 33.96
N ASP A 332 3.08 34.92 33.56
CA ASP A 332 3.36 34.45 32.21
C ASP A 332 2.07 34.05 31.49
N THR A 333 1.90 34.60 30.30
CA THR A 333 0.84 34.23 29.37
C THR A 333 1.45 34.06 27.99
N ARG A 334 1.20 32.90 27.36
CA ARG A 334 1.48 32.70 25.95
C ARG A 334 0.17 32.48 25.21
N SER A 335 -0.16 33.43 24.34
CA SER A 335 -1.32 33.34 23.45
C SER A 335 -0.97 34.00 22.12
N PHE A 336 -1.24 33.29 21.03
CA PHE A 336 -0.94 33.77 19.69
C PHE A 336 -1.92 33.21 18.67
N THR A 337 -2.08 33.91 17.55
CA THR A 337 -3.03 33.56 16.51
C THR A 337 -2.31 33.25 15.19
N LEU A 338 -2.79 32.25 14.45
CA LEU A 338 -2.38 31.99 13.07
C LEU A 338 -3.08 32.98 12.13
N TYR A 339 -2.31 33.62 11.26
CA TYR A 339 -2.81 34.54 10.25
C TYR A 339 -2.55 34.02 8.84
N LYS A 340 -3.49 34.30 7.93
CA LYS A 340 -3.34 34.16 6.48
C LYS A 340 -3.47 35.54 5.84
N GLY A 341 -2.37 36.06 5.29
CA GLY A 341 -2.34 37.40 4.71
C GLY A 341 -2.52 38.49 5.76
N GLN A 342 -3.72 39.06 5.88
CA GLN A 342 -4.05 40.07 6.91
C GLN A 342 -5.18 39.62 7.84
N ALA A 343 -5.80 38.47 7.57
CA ALA A 343 -6.91 37.95 8.34
C ALA A 343 -6.41 36.92 9.36
N SER A 344 -7.00 36.94 10.57
CA SER A 344 -6.87 35.83 11.51
C SER A 344 -7.49 34.57 10.90
N TYR A 345 -6.75 33.48 10.93
CA TYR A 345 -7.17 32.19 10.39
C TYR A 345 -7.69 31.27 11.49
N SER A 346 -7.04 31.26 12.65
CA SER A 346 -7.44 30.45 13.81
C SER A 346 -8.05 31.30 14.92
N ASP A 347 -8.69 30.63 15.87
CA ASP A 347 -8.87 31.17 17.22
C ASP A 347 -7.49 31.31 17.93
N PRO A 348 -7.39 32.08 19.02
CA PRO A 348 -6.18 32.19 19.81
C PRO A 348 -5.67 30.82 20.30
N ILE A 349 -4.40 30.57 20.10
CA ILE A 349 -3.69 29.35 20.45
C ILE A 349 -2.95 29.60 21.77
N SER A 350 -3.20 28.74 22.75
CA SER A 350 -2.54 28.75 24.05
C SER A 350 -1.96 27.36 24.31
N PRO A 351 -0.69 27.11 23.93
CA PRO A 351 -0.07 25.80 24.06
C PRO A 351 -0.06 25.30 25.51
N SER A 352 -0.27 24.00 25.70
CA SER A 352 -0.22 23.37 27.02
C SER A 352 1.14 22.71 27.27
N PHE A 353 1.60 22.70 28.51
CA PHE A 353 2.84 22.03 28.91
C PHE A 353 2.59 20.52 29.09
N GLY A 354 3.42 19.68 28.47
CA GLY A 354 3.27 18.21 28.48
C GLY A 354 2.20 17.63 27.55
N GLU A 355 1.49 18.50 26.82
CA GLU A 355 0.49 18.15 25.81
C GLU A 355 0.81 18.95 24.53
N PHE A 356 0.00 18.80 23.49
CA PHE A 356 0.12 19.62 22.30
C PHE A 356 -1.24 20.13 21.79
N ASN A 357 -1.19 21.22 21.04
CA ASN A 357 -2.28 21.74 20.25
C ASN A 357 -1.96 21.52 18.78
N GLU A 358 -2.94 21.00 18.05
CA GLU A 358 -2.90 20.84 16.59
C GLU A 358 -3.81 21.88 15.95
N ILE A 359 -3.28 22.59 14.96
CA ILE A 359 -4.07 23.46 14.09
C ILE A 359 -3.96 22.94 12.67
N VAL A 360 -5.10 22.59 12.11
CA VAL A 360 -5.22 22.09 10.74
C VAL A 360 -5.68 23.23 9.83
N VAL A 361 -4.97 23.42 8.72
CA VAL A 361 -5.43 24.22 7.58
C VAL A 361 -5.93 23.23 6.54
N SER A 362 -7.23 23.24 6.25
CA SER A 362 -7.86 22.38 5.24
C SER A 362 -8.97 23.16 4.51
N ASN A 363 -9.45 22.61 3.39
CA ASN A 363 -10.47 23.25 2.54
C ASN A 363 -10.11 24.69 2.15
N ASP A 364 -8.82 24.94 1.92
CA ASP A 364 -8.30 26.26 1.62
C ASP A 364 -7.30 26.20 0.46
N THR A 365 -7.11 27.34 -0.19
CA THR A 365 -6.18 27.51 -1.31
C THR A 365 -5.04 28.46 -0.95
N ALA A 366 -3.86 28.19 -1.50
CA ALA A 366 -2.70 29.06 -1.33
C ALA A 366 -1.79 29.02 -2.56
N SER A 367 -0.95 30.04 -2.66
CA SER A 367 0.13 30.13 -3.66
C SER A 367 1.40 30.62 -2.97
N SER A 368 2.49 30.78 -3.72
CA SER A 368 3.74 31.36 -3.24
C SER A 368 3.58 32.80 -2.70
N ASN A 369 2.49 33.49 -3.05
CA ASN A 369 2.17 34.83 -2.54
C ASN A 369 1.39 34.81 -1.22
N THR A 370 0.85 33.65 -0.83
CA THR A 370 0.09 33.49 0.41
C THR A 370 1.05 33.34 1.57
N THR A 371 1.01 34.29 2.51
CA THR A 371 1.84 34.25 3.72
C THR A 371 1.02 33.73 4.90
N PHE A 372 1.51 32.67 5.53
CA PHE A 372 1.04 32.21 6.83
C PHE A 372 2.05 32.61 7.90
N TYR A 373 1.58 33.15 9.02
CA TYR A 373 2.45 33.54 10.12
C TYR A 373 1.74 33.50 11.47
N LEU A 374 2.52 33.37 12.54
CA LEU A 374 2.07 33.39 13.93
C LEU A 374 2.41 34.75 14.54
N ARG A 375 1.46 35.32 15.28
CA ARG A 375 1.64 36.61 15.97
C ARG A 375 1.06 36.52 17.37
N ALA A 376 1.81 37.02 18.36
CA ALA A 376 1.34 37.13 19.73
C ALA A 376 0.10 38.03 19.83
N ASP A 377 -0.87 37.60 20.63
CA ASP A 377 -2.05 38.39 20.94
C ASP A 377 -1.71 39.54 21.90
N SER A 378 -2.54 40.58 21.94
CA SER A 378 -2.24 41.83 22.66
C SER A 378 -2.04 41.68 24.17
N GLY A 379 -2.51 40.58 24.77
CA GLY A 379 -2.35 40.26 26.19
C GLY A 379 -1.28 39.21 26.50
N SER A 380 -0.57 38.70 25.49
CA SER A 380 0.50 37.72 25.69
C SER A 380 1.74 38.40 26.25
N THR A 381 2.31 37.87 27.33
CA THR A 381 3.62 38.32 27.84
C THR A 381 4.78 37.60 27.16
N LEU A 382 4.52 36.41 26.60
CA LEU A 382 5.51 35.58 25.90
C LEU A 382 5.29 35.57 24.37
N PRO A 383 6.38 35.47 23.57
CA PRO A 383 6.32 35.42 22.10
C PRO A 383 5.56 34.20 21.55
N PRO A 384 5.17 34.17 20.26
CA PRO A 384 4.66 32.93 19.65
C PRO A 384 5.77 31.88 19.55
N LEU A 385 5.40 30.59 19.54
CA LEU A 385 6.31 29.49 19.26
C LEU A 385 5.69 28.48 18.28
N ILE A 386 6.51 27.61 17.70
CA ILE A 386 6.07 26.45 16.91
C ILE A 386 7.07 25.31 17.06
N ASN A 387 6.57 24.08 17.23
CA ASN A 387 7.39 22.89 17.43
C ASN A 387 7.57 22.12 16.13
N ALA A 388 6.48 21.85 15.41
CA ALA A 388 6.53 21.08 14.19
C ALA A 388 5.46 21.52 13.18
N MET A 389 5.67 21.20 11.91
CA MET A 389 4.73 21.50 10.83
C MET A 389 4.80 20.48 9.70
N GLU A 390 3.64 20.16 9.14
CA GLU A 390 3.47 19.43 7.90
C GLU A 390 2.73 20.28 6.87
N VAL A 391 3.16 20.25 5.62
CA VAL A 391 2.58 21.02 4.52
C VAL A 391 2.42 20.12 3.32
N PHE A 392 1.20 20.06 2.78
CA PHE A 392 0.82 19.23 1.65
C PHE A 392 0.08 20.06 0.59
N LEU A 393 0.20 19.62 -0.66
CA LEU A 393 -0.76 19.97 -1.70
C LEU A 393 -1.86 18.91 -1.72
N VAL A 394 -3.10 19.31 -1.95
CA VAL A 394 -4.19 18.35 -2.17
C VAL A 394 -4.29 18.07 -3.67
N SER A 395 -4.42 16.81 -4.05
CA SER A 395 -4.57 16.40 -5.46
C SER A 395 -5.86 16.91 -6.07
N ASP A 396 -6.03 16.73 -7.38
CA ASP A 396 -7.36 16.69 -7.99
C ASP A 396 -8.13 15.43 -7.52
N PRO A 397 -9.46 15.33 -7.73
CA PRO A 397 -10.22 14.14 -7.41
C PRO A 397 -9.61 12.89 -8.04
N LEU A 398 -9.41 11.85 -7.23
CA LEU A 398 -8.86 10.57 -7.65
C LEU A 398 -9.85 9.84 -8.57
N THR A 399 -9.30 9.13 -9.54
CA THR A 399 -10.08 8.27 -10.43
C THR A 399 -10.54 6.99 -9.73
N ASP A 400 -11.72 6.50 -10.13
CA ASP A 400 -12.20 5.15 -9.80
C ASP A 400 -11.46 4.06 -10.60
N GLY A 401 -10.60 4.45 -11.54
CA GLY A 401 -9.85 3.56 -12.41
C GLY A 401 -10.59 3.22 -13.71
N THR A 402 -10.00 2.32 -14.48
CA THR A 402 -10.64 1.65 -15.61
C THR A 402 -11.80 0.80 -15.11
N ASN A 403 -12.88 0.72 -15.91
CA ASN A 403 -14.05 -0.06 -15.55
C ASN A 403 -13.73 -1.51 -15.13
N SER A 404 -14.31 -1.93 -14.02
CA SER A 404 -14.01 -3.21 -13.36
C SER A 404 -14.28 -4.45 -14.22
N ASP A 405 -15.27 -4.40 -15.11
CA ASP A 405 -15.60 -5.53 -15.99
C ASP A 405 -14.51 -5.75 -17.04
N ASP A 406 -13.88 -4.66 -17.50
CA ASP A 406 -12.77 -4.69 -18.43
C ASP A 406 -11.49 -5.16 -17.72
N VAL A 407 -11.20 -4.63 -16.52
CA VAL A 407 -10.05 -5.06 -15.70
C VAL A 407 -10.15 -6.55 -15.36
N THR A 408 -11.33 -7.03 -14.99
CA THR A 408 -11.57 -8.46 -14.70
C THR A 408 -11.34 -9.33 -15.93
N ALA A 409 -11.80 -8.90 -17.11
CA ALA A 409 -11.57 -9.64 -18.35
C ALA A 409 -10.08 -9.64 -18.76
N LEU A 410 -9.36 -8.55 -18.54
CA LEU A 410 -7.91 -8.52 -18.73
C LEU A 410 -7.18 -9.47 -17.77
N ALA A 411 -7.59 -9.55 -16.51
CA ALA A 411 -7.00 -10.50 -15.56
C ALA A 411 -7.17 -11.96 -16.02
N LEU A 412 -8.27 -12.30 -16.70
CA LEU A 412 -8.44 -13.61 -17.34
C LEU A 412 -7.43 -13.83 -18.48
N LEU A 413 -7.18 -12.81 -19.31
CA LEU A 413 -6.14 -12.89 -20.34
C LEU A 413 -4.75 -13.12 -19.72
N GLN A 414 -4.41 -12.42 -18.64
CA GLN A 414 -3.13 -12.57 -17.95
C GLN A 414 -2.97 -13.95 -17.28
N THR A 415 -4.06 -14.47 -16.71
CA THR A 415 -4.07 -15.82 -16.13
C THR A 415 -3.92 -16.91 -17.19
N ASN A 416 -4.50 -16.70 -18.38
CA ASN A 416 -4.45 -17.67 -19.48
C ASN A 416 -3.15 -17.60 -20.29
N PHE A 417 -2.49 -16.44 -20.31
CA PHE A 417 -1.32 -16.19 -21.13
C PHE A 417 -0.18 -15.59 -20.29
N ASP A 418 0.77 -16.44 -19.90
CA ASP A 418 1.92 -16.04 -19.06
C ASP A 418 2.67 -14.82 -19.60
N VAL A 419 2.76 -14.68 -20.93
CA VAL A 419 3.42 -13.54 -21.56
C VAL A 419 2.82 -12.21 -21.10
N LEU A 420 1.52 -12.18 -20.76
CA LEU A 420 0.74 -11.01 -20.36
C LEU A 420 0.82 -10.68 -18.85
N GLN A 421 1.45 -11.52 -18.03
CA GLN A 421 1.52 -11.32 -16.58
C GLN A 421 2.45 -10.17 -16.16
N GLU A 422 3.28 -9.67 -17.08
CA GLU A 422 4.22 -8.61 -16.78
C GLU A 422 3.62 -7.19 -16.82
N TRP A 423 2.34 -7.05 -17.22
CA TRP A 423 1.63 -5.77 -17.21
C TRP A 423 0.88 -5.59 -15.88
N GLY A 424 1.09 -4.46 -15.22
CA GLY A 424 0.48 -4.13 -13.93
C GLY A 424 -0.09 -2.71 -13.89
N GLY A 425 -0.74 -2.39 -12.78
CA GLY A 425 -1.44 -1.13 -12.55
C GLY A 425 -2.68 -0.96 -13.44
N ASP A 426 -3.24 0.24 -13.46
CA ASP A 426 -4.42 0.54 -14.26
C ASP A 426 -4.11 0.42 -15.77
N PRO A 427 -4.94 -0.27 -16.59
CA PRO A 427 -4.63 -0.50 -18.00
C PRO A 427 -4.82 0.74 -18.89
N CYS A 428 -5.66 1.70 -18.52
CA CYS A 428 -5.96 2.89 -19.33
C CYS A 428 -5.35 4.18 -18.76
N LEU A 429 -5.15 4.23 -17.45
CA LEU A 429 -4.86 5.45 -16.71
C LEU A 429 -3.47 5.44 -16.08
N PRO A 430 -2.92 6.65 -15.82
CA PRO A 430 -3.37 7.92 -16.38
C PRO A 430 -3.05 8.00 -17.88
N ALA A 431 -3.94 8.62 -18.66
CA ALA A 431 -3.67 8.87 -20.07
C ALA A 431 -2.49 9.87 -20.23
N PRO A 432 -1.62 9.71 -21.24
CA PRO A 432 -1.70 8.78 -22.38
C PRO A 432 -0.96 7.44 -22.16
N TYR A 433 -0.71 7.03 -20.92
CA TYR A 433 0.13 5.87 -20.58
C TYR A 433 -0.67 4.57 -20.42
N SER A 434 -1.61 4.30 -21.33
CA SER A 434 -2.30 3.01 -21.37
C SER A 434 -1.33 1.87 -21.69
N TRP A 435 -1.71 0.63 -21.39
CA TRP A 435 -0.93 -0.53 -21.83
C TRP A 435 -0.78 -0.53 -23.35
N GLU A 436 0.39 -0.94 -23.85
CA GLU A 436 0.76 -0.77 -25.26
C GLU A 436 -0.12 -1.56 -26.24
N TRP A 437 -0.78 -2.61 -25.75
CA TRP A 437 -1.68 -3.47 -26.52
C TRP A 437 -3.17 -3.19 -26.27
N VAL A 438 -3.52 -2.13 -25.52
CA VAL A 438 -4.91 -1.71 -25.32
C VAL A 438 -5.15 -0.31 -25.90
N ASN A 439 -6.38 -0.07 -26.36
CA ASN A 439 -6.89 1.28 -26.56
C ASN A 439 -8.07 1.52 -25.64
N CYS A 440 -8.20 2.74 -25.13
CA CYS A 440 -9.23 3.10 -24.15
C CYS A 440 -10.09 4.24 -24.65
N SER A 441 -11.32 4.32 -24.13
CA SER A 441 -12.16 5.50 -24.30
C SER A 441 -11.63 6.66 -23.45
N SER A 442 -12.08 7.88 -23.73
CA SER A 442 -11.72 9.09 -23.00
C SER A 442 -12.73 9.46 -21.90
N ASP A 443 -13.57 8.51 -21.49
CA ASP A 443 -14.57 8.71 -20.43
C ASP A 443 -13.87 8.80 -19.06
N PRO A 444 -14.49 9.44 -18.04
CA PRO A 444 -13.92 9.52 -16.69
C PRO A 444 -13.60 8.16 -16.05
N THR A 445 -14.40 7.14 -16.37
CA THR A 445 -14.14 5.73 -16.10
C THR A 445 -13.88 5.04 -17.44
N PRO A 446 -12.62 4.97 -17.91
CA PRO A 446 -12.32 4.48 -19.25
C PRO A 446 -12.81 3.05 -19.47
N ARG A 447 -13.21 2.78 -20.70
CA ARG A 447 -13.51 1.44 -21.20
C ARG A 447 -12.49 1.01 -22.24
N ILE A 448 -12.17 -0.27 -22.29
CA ILE A 448 -11.29 -0.83 -23.32
C ILE A 448 -12.06 -0.96 -24.63
N THR A 449 -11.51 -0.33 -25.67
CA THR A 449 -12.11 -0.28 -27.01
C THR A 449 -11.34 -1.11 -28.04
N ALA A 450 -10.06 -1.42 -27.79
CA ALA A 450 -9.28 -2.30 -28.66
C ALA A 450 -8.28 -3.16 -27.89
N LEU A 451 -8.05 -4.37 -28.40
CA LEU A 451 -6.96 -5.26 -28.02
C LEU A 451 -6.07 -5.54 -29.24
N TYR A 452 -4.79 -5.20 -29.14
CA TYR A 452 -3.77 -5.39 -30.18
C TYR A 452 -2.72 -6.42 -29.74
N LEU A 453 -3.13 -7.69 -29.77
CA LEU A 453 -2.37 -8.82 -29.24
C LEU A 453 -1.79 -9.70 -30.36
N SER A 454 -1.53 -9.10 -31.52
CA SER A 454 -0.97 -9.81 -32.67
C SER A 454 0.50 -10.18 -32.47
N SER A 455 0.89 -11.40 -32.80
CA SER A 455 2.29 -11.87 -32.69
C SER A 455 2.87 -11.85 -31.27
N PHE A 456 2.03 -11.94 -30.25
CA PHE A 456 2.45 -12.03 -28.84
C PHE A 456 2.92 -13.43 -28.44
N GLY A 457 2.86 -14.41 -29.35
CA GLY A 457 3.19 -15.80 -29.05
C GLY A 457 2.15 -16.50 -28.17
N LEU A 458 0.91 -15.98 -28.13
CA LEU A 458 -0.17 -16.51 -27.31
C LEU A 458 -0.47 -17.95 -27.71
N SER A 459 -0.70 -18.83 -26.73
CA SER A 459 -1.05 -20.23 -26.97
C SER A 459 -2.07 -20.73 -25.96
N GLY A 460 -2.86 -21.73 -26.34
CA GLY A 460 -4.00 -22.20 -25.53
C GLY A 460 -5.32 -21.67 -26.06
N MET A 461 -6.37 -21.71 -25.22
CA MET A 461 -7.72 -21.32 -25.59
C MET A 461 -7.96 -19.83 -25.29
N LEU A 462 -8.70 -19.16 -26.18
CA LEU A 462 -9.16 -17.78 -25.96
C LEU A 462 -10.20 -17.76 -24.83
N PRO A 463 -9.97 -17.05 -23.71
CA PRO A 463 -10.97 -16.87 -22.66
C PRO A 463 -12.18 -16.05 -23.15
N ASP A 464 -13.24 -16.04 -22.34
CA ASP A 464 -14.40 -15.20 -22.61
C ASP A 464 -14.08 -13.72 -22.38
N LEU A 465 -14.39 -12.88 -23.38
CA LEU A 465 -14.19 -11.43 -23.38
C LEU A 465 -15.52 -10.67 -23.45
N SER A 466 -16.64 -11.36 -23.25
CA SER A 466 -17.98 -10.80 -23.47
C SER A 466 -18.38 -9.67 -22.54
N SER A 467 -17.74 -9.55 -21.36
CA SER A 467 -17.95 -8.44 -20.43
C SER A 467 -17.36 -7.11 -20.90
N MET A 468 -16.43 -7.14 -21.87
CA MET A 468 -15.79 -5.95 -22.43
C MET A 468 -16.67 -5.30 -23.50
N GLU A 469 -17.86 -4.85 -23.11
CA GLU A 469 -18.95 -4.44 -24.02
C GLU A 469 -18.58 -3.29 -24.98
N SER A 470 -17.55 -2.52 -24.65
CA SER A 470 -17.08 -1.38 -25.45
C SER A 470 -16.05 -1.77 -26.52
N LEU A 471 -15.63 -3.04 -26.59
CA LEU A 471 -14.68 -3.50 -27.60
C LEU A 471 -15.19 -3.28 -29.01
N GLN A 472 -14.35 -2.64 -29.82
CA GLN A 472 -14.55 -2.38 -31.24
C GLN A 472 -13.57 -3.19 -32.09
N THR A 473 -12.36 -3.42 -31.57
CA THR A 473 -11.29 -4.11 -32.28
C THR A 473 -10.67 -5.19 -31.40
N ILE A 474 -10.62 -6.41 -31.92
CA ILE A 474 -9.83 -7.49 -31.34
C ILE A 474 -8.90 -8.00 -32.44
N ASP A 475 -7.60 -7.80 -32.26
CA ASP A 475 -6.57 -8.34 -33.14
C ASP A 475 -5.70 -9.36 -32.41
N LEU A 476 -5.86 -10.62 -32.78
CA LEU A 476 -5.15 -11.78 -32.22
C LEU A 476 -4.36 -12.53 -33.29
N HIS A 477 -4.10 -11.91 -34.45
CA HIS A 477 -3.49 -12.61 -35.57
C HIS A 477 -2.06 -13.07 -35.28
N ASN A 478 -1.63 -14.13 -35.98
CA ASN A 478 -0.28 -14.68 -35.91
C ASN A 478 0.12 -15.12 -34.49
N ASN A 479 -0.74 -15.91 -33.87
CA ASN A 479 -0.49 -16.56 -32.57
C ASN A 479 -0.63 -18.09 -32.71
N SER A 480 -0.56 -18.80 -31.59
CA SER A 480 -0.79 -20.26 -31.49
C SER A 480 -2.07 -20.59 -30.72
N LEU A 481 -3.07 -19.71 -30.75
CA LEU A 481 -4.38 -19.92 -30.10
C LEU A 481 -5.12 -21.10 -30.74
N ASN A 482 -5.75 -21.93 -29.93
CA ASN A 482 -6.41 -23.16 -30.36
C ASN A 482 -7.80 -23.34 -29.72
N GLY A 483 -8.48 -24.43 -30.08
CA GLY A 483 -9.85 -24.71 -29.64
C GLY A 483 -10.90 -23.98 -30.48
N PRO A 484 -12.18 -23.98 -30.05
CA PRO A 484 -13.25 -23.28 -30.74
C PRO A 484 -13.17 -21.76 -30.57
N ILE A 485 -13.70 -21.01 -31.53
CA ILE A 485 -13.95 -19.57 -31.37
C ILE A 485 -15.15 -19.41 -30.42
N PRO A 486 -15.03 -18.68 -29.29
CA PRO A 486 -16.15 -18.44 -28.39
C PRO A 486 -17.31 -17.75 -29.11
N ASP A 487 -18.52 -18.31 -29.01
CA ASP A 487 -19.73 -17.73 -29.59
C ASP A 487 -20.16 -16.44 -28.89
N THR A 488 -19.74 -16.28 -27.63
CA THR A 488 -19.90 -15.09 -26.78
C THR A 488 -19.28 -13.84 -27.41
N LEU A 489 -18.23 -13.95 -28.25
CA LEU A 489 -17.71 -12.79 -28.99
C LEU A 489 -18.77 -12.14 -29.89
N GLY A 490 -19.78 -12.90 -30.30
CA GLY A 490 -20.90 -12.38 -31.09
C GLY A 490 -21.92 -11.56 -30.28
N SER A 491 -21.83 -11.52 -28.94
CA SER A 491 -22.66 -10.65 -28.11
C SER A 491 -22.13 -9.21 -28.03
N LEU A 492 -20.85 -8.99 -28.38
CA LEU A 492 -20.18 -7.69 -28.38
C LEU A 492 -20.75 -6.79 -29.47
N ARG A 493 -21.74 -5.96 -29.11
CA ARG A 493 -22.52 -5.15 -30.07
C ARG A 493 -21.70 -4.08 -30.79
N ASN A 494 -20.60 -3.64 -30.17
CA ASN A 494 -19.73 -2.59 -30.68
C ASN A 494 -18.57 -3.14 -31.53
N LEU A 495 -18.41 -4.47 -31.59
CA LEU A 495 -17.29 -5.12 -32.28
C LEU A 495 -17.40 -4.92 -33.79
N LYS A 496 -16.41 -4.24 -34.36
CA LYS A 496 -16.30 -3.91 -35.79
C LYS A 496 -15.19 -4.70 -36.48
N GLN A 497 -14.14 -5.07 -35.75
CA GLN A 497 -13.01 -5.80 -36.30
C GLN A 497 -12.64 -6.97 -35.38
N LEU A 498 -12.62 -8.18 -35.94
CA LEU A 498 -12.16 -9.40 -35.27
C LEU A 498 -11.19 -10.12 -36.19
N ASN A 499 -9.90 -10.02 -35.87
CA ASN A 499 -8.84 -10.67 -36.63
C ASN A 499 -8.25 -11.84 -35.84
N LEU A 500 -8.56 -13.05 -36.30
CA LEU A 500 -8.12 -14.33 -35.74
C LEU A 500 -7.18 -15.07 -36.69
N ALA A 501 -6.67 -14.39 -37.72
CA ALA A 501 -5.90 -15.03 -38.79
C ALA A 501 -4.61 -15.69 -38.27
N ASN A 502 -4.16 -16.73 -38.97
CA ASN A 502 -2.91 -17.43 -38.67
C ASN A 502 -2.81 -17.89 -37.21
N ASN A 503 -3.80 -18.69 -36.79
CA ASN A 503 -3.87 -19.36 -35.50
C ASN A 503 -4.15 -20.85 -35.71
N LYS A 504 -4.54 -21.56 -34.66
CA LYS A 504 -4.89 -22.99 -34.65
C LYS A 504 -6.34 -23.20 -34.16
N PHE A 505 -7.22 -22.22 -34.40
CA PHE A 505 -8.64 -22.38 -34.06
C PHE A 505 -9.26 -23.53 -34.87
N SER A 506 -10.25 -24.19 -34.27
CA SER A 506 -10.86 -25.42 -34.80
C SER A 506 -12.38 -25.42 -34.60
N GLY A 507 -13.10 -26.20 -35.41
CA GLY A 507 -14.55 -26.31 -35.30
C GLY A 507 -15.31 -25.22 -36.07
N PRO A 508 -16.64 -25.12 -35.87
CA PRO A 508 -17.48 -24.24 -36.66
C PRO A 508 -17.27 -22.77 -36.29
N ILE A 509 -17.27 -21.88 -37.30
CA ILE A 509 -17.36 -20.44 -37.06
C ILE A 509 -18.75 -20.12 -36.48
N PRO A 510 -18.86 -19.50 -35.28
CA PRO A 510 -20.14 -19.16 -34.67
C PRO A 510 -21.04 -18.33 -35.59
N ALA A 511 -22.32 -18.70 -35.69
CA ALA A 511 -23.29 -17.99 -36.53
C ALA A 511 -23.53 -16.54 -36.06
N SER A 512 -23.33 -16.26 -34.76
CA SER A 512 -23.38 -14.92 -34.20
C SER A 512 -22.31 -13.99 -34.79
N LEU A 513 -21.15 -14.54 -35.18
CA LEU A 513 -20.06 -13.81 -35.80
C LEU A 513 -20.20 -13.77 -37.33
N SER A 514 -20.44 -14.93 -37.96
CA SER A 514 -20.47 -15.04 -39.43
C SER A 514 -21.67 -14.34 -40.08
N ASN A 515 -22.79 -14.19 -39.36
CA ASN A 515 -23.96 -13.48 -39.85
C ASN A 515 -23.95 -11.97 -39.50
N ASN A 516 -22.98 -11.50 -38.72
CA ASN A 516 -22.89 -10.09 -38.37
C ASN A 516 -22.30 -9.27 -39.52
N LYS A 517 -23.17 -8.55 -40.24
CA LYS A 517 -22.80 -7.75 -41.42
C LYS A 517 -21.95 -6.51 -41.09
N ASN A 518 -21.92 -6.09 -39.83
CA ASN A 518 -21.16 -4.93 -39.38
C ASN A 518 -19.78 -5.32 -38.83
N LEU A 519 -19.47 -6.63 -38.78
CA LEU A 519 -18.22 -7.17 -38.30
C LEU A 519 -17.30 -7.51 -39.48
N ASN A 520 -16.10 -6.94 -39.48
CA ASN A 520 -14.99 -7.41 -40.31
C ASN A 520 -14.32 -8.61 -39.62
N LEU A 521 -14.72 -9.82 -40.03
CA LEU A 521 -14.21 -11.09 -39.50
C LEU A 521 -13.11 -11.66 -40.41
N VAL A 522 -11.91 -11.82 -39.87
CA VAL A 522 -10.77 -12.45 -40.56
C VAL A 522 -10.34 -13.72 -39.82
N VAL A 523 -10.50 -14.88 -40.46
CA VAL A 523 -10.20 -16.20 -39.87
C VAL A 523 -9.26 -17.04 -40.74
N THR A 524 -8.66 -16.45 -41.77
CA THR A 524 -7.75 -17.12 -42.70
C THR A 524 -6.55 -17.74 -41.99
N GLY A 525 -5.97 -18.81 -42.55
CA GLY A 525 -4.80 -19.45 -41.93
C GLY A 525 -5.09 -20.28 -40.67
N ASN A 526 -6.36 -20.60 -40.38
CA ASN A 526 -6.76 -21.58 -39.39
C ASN A 526 -7.25 -22.87 -40.11
N PRO A 527 -6.43 -23.94 -40.19
CA PRO A 527 -6.71 -25.08 -41.05
C PRO A 527 -7.92 -25.93 -40.61
N ASP A 528 -8.27 -25.89 -39.32
CA ASP A 528 -9.30 -26.75 -38.72
C ASP A 528 -10.65 -26.03 -38.53
N LEU A 529 -10.79 -24.79 -39.01
CA LEU A 529 -12.07 -24.08 -39.01
C LEU A 529 -12.96 -24.52 -40.17
N CYS A 530 -14.25 -24.72 -39.88
CA CYS A 530 -15.29 -25.05 -40.86
C CYS A 530 -16.37 -23.95 -40.88
N THR A 531 -16.90 -23.65 -42.06
CA THR A 531 -18.09 -22.79 -42.19
C THR A 531 -19.31 -23.53 -41.64
N SER A 532 -20.07 -22.88 -40.76
CA SER A 532 -21.33 -23.42 -40.22
C SER A 532 -22.23 -23.90 -41.38
N GLY A 533 -22.47 -25.21 -41.45
CA GLY A 533 -23.26 -25.85 -42.51
C GLY A 533 -22.50 -26.81 -43.44
N THR A 534 -21.18 -26.91 -43.35
CA THR A 534 -20.37 -27.91 -44.09
C THR A 534 -19.59 -28.78 -43.11
N SER A 535 -20.07 -30.02 -42.92
CA SER A 535 -19.44 -31.17 -42.24
C SER A 535 -18.12 -30.87 -41.51
N CYS A 536 -18.21 -30.35 -40.28
CA CYS A 536 -17.08 -30.37 -39.36
C CYS A 536 -16.86 -31.85 -39.00
N LYS A 537 -15.84 -32.49 -39.58
CA LYS A 537 -15.45 -33.85 -39.18
C LYS A 537 -14.80 -33.77 -37.81
N VAL A 538 -15.63 -33.81 -36.76
CA VAL A 538 -15.16 -34.14 -35.42
C VAL A 538 -14.63 -35.56 -35.51
N THR A 539 -13.31 -35.72 -35.52
CA THR A 539 -12.69 -37.05 -35.49
C THR A 539 -12.62 -37.44 -34.01
N PRO A 540 -13.42 -38.40 -33.52
CA PRO A 540 -13.28 -38.85 -32.14
C PRO A 540 -11.97 -39.61 -32.04
N LEU A 541 -11.11 -39.24 -31.08
CA LEU A 541 -9.93 -40.01 -30.71
C LEU A 541 -10.41 -41.38 -30.19
N THR A 542 -10.41 -42.41 -31.04
CA THR A 542 -10.47 -43.80 -30.61
C THR A 542 -9.04 -44.34 -30.43
N PRO A 543 -8.73 -45.00 -29.30
CA PRO A 543 -7.46 -45.70 -29.15
C PRO A 543 -7.48 -46.93 -30.07
N SER A 544 -6.47 -47.02 -30.93
CA SER A 544 -6.16 -48.21 -31.72
C SER A 544 -5.96 -49.42 -30.82
N GLY A 545 -6.84 -50.41 -30.95
CA GLY A 545 -6.65 -51.73 -30.37
C GLY A 545 -5.53 -52.49 -31.09
N SER A 546 -4.63 -53.09 -30.32
CA SER A 546 -3.88 -54.28 -30.75
C SER A 546 -4.29 -55.47 -29.88
N SER A 547 -4.65 -56.54 -30.58
CA SER A 547 -5.15 -57.82 -30.12
C SER A 547 -4.13 -58.63 -29.29
N GLY A 548 -4.62 -59.30 -28.24
CA GLY A 548 -3.88 -60.34 -27.51
C GLY A 548 -4.83 -61.18 -26.66
N ASN A 549 -5.17 -62.37 -27.17
CA ASN A 549 -6.13 -63.33 -26.62
C ASN A 549 -5.67 -64.01 -25.32
N GLY A 550 -6.63 -64.36 -24.45
CA GLY A 550 -6.44 -65.28 -23.32
C GLY A 550 -7.70 -65.50 -22.46
N SER A 551 -8.49 -66.51 -22.80
CA SER A 551 -9.68 -67.04 -22.10
C SER A 551 -9.37 -67.52 -20.65
N SER A 552 -10.27 -67.75 -19.68
CA SER A 552 -11.67 -68.23 -19.65
C SER A 552 -12.23 -68.24 -18.21
N GLY A 553 -13.56 -68.07 -18.04
CA GLY A 553 -14.41 -68.71 -17.00
C GLY A 553 -14.63 -67.94 -15.66
N SER A 554 -15.70 -67.15 -15.45
CA SER A 554 -17.10 -67.50 -15.00
C SER A 554 -17.17 -68.08 -13.55
N LYS A 555 -17.99 -67.64 -12.57
CA LYS A 555 -19.32 -66.99 -12.48
C LYS A 555 -19.57 -66.30 -11.10
N LYS A 556 -20.30 -65.17 -11.12
CA LYS A 556 -21.37 -64.60 -10.24
C LYS A 556 -21.74 -65.32 -8.91
N LYS A 557 -22.12 -64.65 -7.77
CA LYS A 557 -23.17 -63.61 -7.57
C LYS A 557 -23.20 -63.03 -6.10
N SER A 558 -23.58 -61.73 -5.95
CA SER A 558 -24.38 -60.98 -4.90
C SER A 558 -24.42 -61.40 -3.41
N SER A 559 -24.64 -60.59 -2.35
CA SER A 559 -24.86 -59.14 -2.04
C SER A 559 -25.11 -58.97 -0.50
N LYS A 560 -24.92 -57.74 0.02
CA LYS A 560 -25.49 -57.08 1.24
C LYS A 560 -24.76 -57.15 2.63
N LEU A 561 -24.51 -55.94 3.17
CA LEU A 561 -24.28 -55.51 4.58
C LEU A 561 -25.65 -55.40 5.34
N PRO A 562 -25.81 -55.09 6.67
CA PRO A 562 -25.00 -54.19 7.54
C PRO A 562 -24.86 -54.55 9.06
N ILE A 563 -24.20 -53.64 9.82
CA ILE A 563 -24.38 -53.23 11.24
C ILE A 563 -23.06 -53.27 12.05
N ILE A 564 -22.55 -52.09 12.49
CA ILE A 564 -22.22 -51.77 13.90
C ILE A 564 -22.38 -50.23 14.09
N LEU A 565 -23.46 -49.84 14.77
CA LEU A 565 -23.66 -48.55 15.46
C LEU A 565 -23.30 -48.79 16.93
N GLY A 566 -22.41 -47.99 17.51
CA GLY A 566 -22.09 -48.12 18.94
C GLY A 566 -21.06 -47.15 19.54
N ILE A 567 -20.34 -46.36 18.73
CA ILE A 567 -19.22 -45.52 19.25
C ILE A 567 -19.39 -44.02 18.92
N THR A 568 -20.30 -43.63 18.03
CA THR A 568 -20.40 -42.24 17.58
C THR A 568 -21.14 -41.31 18.55
N ILE A 569 -22.03 -41.84 19.38
CA ILE A 569 -22.90 -41.04 20.26
C ILE A 569 -22.15 -40.49 21.50
N PRO A 570 -21.27 -41.25 22.19
CA PRO A 570 -20.54 -40.71 23.35
C PRO A 570 -19.52 -39.63 22.98
N VAL A 571 -18.89 -39.75 21.80
CA VAL A 571 -17.86 -38.81 21.33
C VAL A 571 -18.46 -37.47 20.94
N PHE A 572 -19.64 -37.48 20.32
CA PHE A 572 -20.34 -36.26 19.93
C PHE A 572 -20.76 -35.44 21.16
N VAL A 573 -21.24 -36.08 22.23
CA VAL A 573 -21.64 -35.40 23.47
C VAL A 573 -20.44 -34.77 24.20
N LEU A 574 -19.28 -35.42 24.16
CA LEU A 574 -18.04 -34.91 24.77
C LEU A 574 -17.51 -33.65 24.05
N ILE A 575 -17.59 -33.62 22.72
CA ILE A 575 -17.19 -32.45 21.93
C ILE A 575 -18.06 -31.23 22.25
N TRP A 576 -19.38 -31.41 22.34
CA TRP A 576 -20.28 -30.30 22.66
C TRP A 576 -20.19 -29.82 24.11
N ALA A 577 -19.84 -30.70 25.06
CA ALA A 577 -19.56 -30.29 26.44
C ALA A 577 -18.30 -29.40 26.54
N VAL A 578 -17.27 -29.70 25.74
CA VAL A 578 -16.04 -28.89 25.67
C VAL A 578 -16.31 -27.54 25.02
N VAL A 579 -17.05 -27.50 23.91
CA VAL A 579 -17.45 -26.25 23.25
C VAL A 579 -18.29 -25.38 24.19
N GLY A 580 -19.24 -25.97 24.92
CA GLY A 580 -20.04 -25.25 25.93
C GLY A 580 -19.19 -24.67 27.07
N PHE A 581 -18.18 -25.41 27.54
CA PHE A 581 -17.25 -24.93 28.56
C PHE A 581 -16.41 -23.74 28.08
N PHE A 582 -15.89 -23.78 26.84
CA PHE A 582 -15.14 -22.67 26.25
C PHE A 582 -16.01 -21.45 25.96
N ALA A 583 -17.26 -21.62 25.55
CA ALA A 583 -18.20 -20.52 25.37
C ALA A 583 -18.52 -19.81 26.71
N ILE A 584 -18.65 -20.57 27.81
CA ILE A 584 -18.84 -20.01 29.16
C ILE A 584 -17.59 -19.24 29.63
N LEU A 585 -16.38 -19.73 29.31
CA LEU A 585 -15.13 -19.02 29.61
C LEU A 585 -14.97 -17.74 28.78
N HIS A 586 -15.33 -17.78 27.50
CA HIS A 586 -15.33 -16.60 26.63
C HIS A 586 -16.33 -15.54 27.12
N TYR A 587 -17.51 -15.96 27.56
CA TYR A 587 -18.51 -15.06 28.15
C TYR A 587 -18.05 -14.45 29.48
N LYS A 588 -17.39 -15.23 30.36
CA LYS A 588 -16.83 -14.71 31.62
C LYS A 588 -15.65 -13.77 31.43
N ARG A 589 -14.85 -13.93 30.36
CA ARG A 589 -13.72 -13.05 30.03
C ARG A 589 -14.15 -11.68 29.52
N LYS A 590 -15.26 -11.58 28.78
CA LYS A 590 -15.79 -10.29 28.33
C LYS A 590 -16.29 -9.40 29.49
N SER A 591 -16.56 -9.98 30.67
CA SER A 591 -16.95 -9.24 31.88
C SER A 591 -15.78 -8.86 32.80
N ALA A 592 -14.52 -9.22 32.48
CA ALA A 592 -13.35 -8.95 33.34
C ALA A 592 -12.35 -7.94 32.75
N ALA A 593 -12.61 -7.35 31.59
CA ALA A 593 -11.74 -6.35 30.94
C ALA A 593 -12.06 -4.90 31.34
N VAL A 594 -12.44 -4.69 32.60
CA VAL A 594 -12.43 -3.39 33.28
C VAL A 594 -11.88 -3.68 34.67
N THR A 595 -10.59 -3.45 34.92
CA THR A 595 -9.94 -2.99 36.18
C THR A 595 -8.40 -3.11 36.08
N SER A 596 -7.69 -2.04 36.44
CA SER A 596 -6.26 -1.88 36.86
C SER A 596 -5.13 -2.12 35.83
N VAL A 597 -4.23 -1.18 35.48
CA VAL A 597 -3.45 -0.14 36.21
C VAL A 597 -2.21 -0.68 36.97
N ASN A 598 -1.03 -0.10 36.64
CA ASN A 598 0.25 0.05 37.36
C ASN A 598 1.36 -1.03 37.31
N ASN A 599 2.53 -0.68 36.74
CA ASN A 599 3.76 -0.30 37.47
C ASN A 599 5.01 -0.13 36.57
N THR A 600 5.71 1.00 36.75
CA THR A 600 7.09 1.39 36.33
C THR A 600 8.14 1.01 37.40
N PRO A 601 9.45 1.40 37.36
CA PRO A 601 10.40 1.80 36.28
C PRO A 601 11.87 1.27 36.46
N GLY A 602 12.76 1.64 35.52
CA GLY A 602 14.22 1.90 35.76
C GLY A 602 15.15 1.34 34.66
N GLN A 603 16.28 1.94 34.24
CA GLN A 603 16.96 3.22 34.47
C GLN A 603 18.22 3.27 33.55
N ASN A 604 18.61 4.47 33.07
CA ASN A 604 19.97 4.99 32.78
C ASN A 604 20.82 4.62 31.54
N GLY A 605 21.23 5.72 30.85
CA GLY A 605 22.59 6.03 30.36
C GLY A 605 22.80 5.89 28.84
N GLY A 606 23.28 6.85 28.03
CA GLY A 606 23.94 8.14 28.25
C GLY A 606 25.16 8.27 27.30
N ALA A 607 25.31 9.46 26.68
CA ALA A 607 26.54 10.12 26.18
C ALA A 607 26.89 10.17 24.65
N ASN A 608 26.66 11.38 24.10
CA ASN A 608 27.62 12.34 23.48
C ASN A 608 28.46 12.00 22.22
N GLY A 609 28.42 12.90 21.21
CA GLY A 609 29.47 12.99 20.17
C GLY A 609 29.30 14.00 19.01
N ALA A 610 29.25 15.31 19.31
CA ALA A 610 29.71 16.49 18.54
C ALA A 610 30.06 16.47 17.02
N ASN A 611 29.42 17.42 16.30
CA ASN A 611 29.94 18.46 15.36
C ASN A 611 30.77 18.10 14.11
N ASN A 612 30.30 18.52 12.91
CA ASN A 612 30.67 19.80 12.28
C ASN A 612 30.05 19.96 10.87
N GLY A 613 29.60 21.18 10.58
CA GLY A 613 28.85 21.53 9.37
C GLY A 613 29.65 21.99 8.15
N GLY A 614 28.90 22.27 7.09
CA GLY A 614 29.35 22.89 5.85
C GLY A 614 28.17 23.15 4.93
N GLY A 615 27.54 24.33 5.03
CA GLY A 615 26.44 24.76 4.16
C GLY A 615 26.91 25.27 2.80
N ILE A 616 26.06 25.15 1.78
CA ILE A 616 26.19 25.82 0.48
C ILE A 616 24.83 26.38 0.02
N ASP A 617 24.93 27.62 -0.47
CA ASP A 617 23.93 28.56 -0.98
C ASP A 617 23.34 28.14 -2.34
N VAL A 618 22.01 28.23 -2.50
CA VAL A 618 21.28 27.85 -3.73
C VAL A 618 20.40 29.01 -4.18
N ALA A 619 20.99 29.94 -4.93
CA ALA A 619 20.28 30.96 -5.69
C ALA A 619 20.55 30.78 -7.19
N ALA A 620 19.94 29.75 -7.81
CA ALA A 620 19.92 29.62 -9.27
C ALA A 620 18.89 28.61 -9.81
N ILE A 621 17.60 28.69 -9.45
CA ILE A 621 16.55 27.96 -10.19
C ILE A 621 15.29 28.82 -10.28
N GLY A 622 14.85 29.10 -11.50
CA GLY A 622 13.55 29.72 -11.71
C GLY A 622 13.42 30.47 -13.03
N LYS A 623 13.52 29.77 -14.16
CA LYS A 623 12.97 30.15 -15.48
C LYS A 623 13.33 29.08 -16.51
N VAL A 624 12.49 28.06 -16.69
CA VAL A 624 12.03 27.48 -17.97
C VAL A 624 11.00 26.41 -17.58
N GLY A 625 9.71 26.66 -17.79
CA GLY A 625 8.66 25.68 -17.49
C GLY A 625 7.26 25.98 -18.02
N LEU A 626 7.03 27.18 -18.59
CA LEU A 626 5.68 27.58 -19.04
C LEU A 626 5.56 27.85 -20.55
N ALA A 627 6.60 27.57 -21.34
CA ALA A 627 6.58 27.78 -22.79
C ALA A 627 6.33 26.49 -23.62
N ALA A 628 6.44 25.30 -23.02
CA ALA A 628 6.32 24.04 -23.76
C ALA A 628 4.87 23.57 -23.99
N PHE A 629 3.91 24.05 -23.19
CA PHE A 629 2.53 23.52 -23.21
C PHE A 629 1.61 24.11 -24.29
N LYS A 630 2.02 25.19 -24.99
CA LYS A 630 1.20 25.82 -26.07
C LYS A 630 1.60 25.42 -27.49
N ALA A 631 2.60 24.56 -27.66
CA ALA A 631 3.10 24.14 -28.97
C ALA A 631 2.58 22.76 -29.42
N TYR A 632 2.05 21.93 -28.52
CA TYR A 632 1.63 20.56 -28.87
C TYR A 632 0.15 20.42 -29.28
N ALA A 633 -0.72 21.37 -28.89
CA ALA A 633 -2.16 21.33 -29.20
C ALA A 633 -2.54 21.91 -30.59
N ARG A 634 -1.61 21.98 -31.54
CA ARG A 634 -1.87 22.62 -32.86
C ARG A 634 -1.42 21.82 -34.09
N ASN A 635 -1.06 20.55 -33.93
CA ASN A 635 -0.47 19.75 -35.02
C ASN A 635 -1.24 18.47 -35.42
N ASP A 636 -2.46 18.25 -34.92
CA ASP A 636 -3.26 17.08 -35.31
C ASP A 636 -4.32 17.33 -36.41
N ASP A 637 -4.36 18.53 -36.99
CA ASP A 637 -5.17 18.79 -38.19
C ASP A 637 -4.25 19.04 -39.40
N ASN A 638 -3.96 17.97 -40.15
CA ASN A 638 -3.90 17.90 -41.62
C ASN A 638 -2.85 16.90 -42.12
N ASN A 639 -3.29 15.72 -42.53
CA ASN A 639 -2.65 15.04 -43.65
C ASN A 639 -3.64 14.15 -44.42
N SER A 640 -4.35 14.76 -45.38
CA SER A 640 -4.99 14.08 -46.50
C SER A 640 -4.64 14.85 -47.78
N SER A 641 -3.97 14.14 -48.68
CA SER A 641 -3.76 14.35 -50.12
C SER A 641 -4.33 15.62 -50.80
N ASP A 642 -3.49 16.34 -51.55
CA ASP A 642 -3.63 16.40 -53.03
C ASP A 642 -2.49 17.12 -53.76
N ASN A 643 -2.22 16.61 -54.97
CA ASN A 643 -1.32 17.14 -56.01
C ASN A 643 -1.79 18.50 -56.54
N ALA A 644 -0.87 19.47 -56.70
CA ALA A 644 -0.83 20.36 -57.88
C ALA A 644 0.46 21.19 -57.95
N THR A 645 1.03 21.20 -59.16
CA THR A 645 2.11 22.04 -59.70
C THR A 645 1.95 23.54 -59.47
N SER A 646 3.04 24.25 -59.13
CA SER A 646 3.36 25.59 -59.66
C SER A 646 4.75 26.08 -59.22
N SER A 647 5.56 26.42 -60.22
CA SER A 647 6.82 27.16 -60.18
C SER A 647 6.72 28.57 -59.56
N THR A 648 7.75 29.04 -58.84
CA THR A 648 8.64 30.18 -59.20
C THR A 648 9.41 30.78 -58.01
N ASN A 649 10.75 30.86 -58.21
CA ASN A 649 11.72 31.92 -57.89
C ASN A 649 11.76 32.73 -56.58
N ASN A 650 13.02 32.91 -56.15
CA ASN A 650 13.66 34.10 -55.52
C ASN A 650 13.29 34.40 -54.06
N GLN A 651 14.14 34.95 -53.20
CA GLN A 651 15.58 35.24 -53.11
C GLN A 651 15.76 35.77 -51.67
N SER A 652 16.90 35.49 -51.04
CA SER A 652 17.61 36.29 -50.02
C SER A 652 16.87 37.37 -49.21
N ALA A 653 16.92 37.26 -47.88
CA ALA A 653 17.66 38.17 -46.98
C ALA A 653 17.78 37.55 -45.59
#